data_AF-A0A8D8TL70-F1
#
_entry.id   AF-A0A8D8TL70-F1
#
_cell.length_a   1.000
_cell.length_b   1.000
_cell.length_c   1.000
_cell.angle_alpha   90.00
_cell.angle_beta   90.00
_cell.angle_gamma   90.00
#
_symmetry.space_group_name_H-M   'P 1'
#
loop_
_entity.id
_entity.type
_entity.pdbx_description
1 polymer ?
#
loop_
_entity_poly.entity_id
_entity_poly.type
_entity_poly.pdbx_seq_one_letter_code
_entity_poly.pdbx_strand_id
1 'polypeptide(L)'
;MLPTMKKELSKKELKLEEREKLKDIKSNLELTKDIQCGIGFFRGRTLQKFATQETFVLLYGILGATINMAGSYFSGTISTMEKRFRIPSQNMGIILIGNDLTALFFGILVTYYAGRKHKPRYICIGMLFIVSMCICCVLPHLIYGAGKEALSLTKEYGGSNNTINVITDSKLCSKTGAACIKEESLTPQVIIFVGELMWGIGAPLYGNLGMAYMDDNIKRSKTPLLMSFSFFIRMLGPVGGYALASWCLAKFISPDLTPTIDMKDPRWLGAWWLGWIIIGSIMTLFSFLVALFPKELPNSAVRKILSDQSKDEATKKQEREDKDQPSWKDMRITFQRLFKNKVLIYNTAASSFYVFGYYPYWTFMPKYIEIEYRVTASFAALITGVVGLVFTALGIMLSGGVISMFKPRARSLAAFNICAGIITMFGLTSFIFLGCAENDAYNLSVGRANMPGLNTCSKDCNCEFAQYAPVCSMDGTHRTFISPCHAGCRSSTIINDTEIYQNCSCVTNTNSQLPFFLSNHTSRPDAGRFNGGSAKKGSCTIDCTTQFYMFLGVVCLLKFVGSSAKTTNVLLSVRSVEDRDKAVSMSFGMTVLSLAAFIPAPIVFGWIMDQTCILWGKTCSGQGSCWVYDAAQLRLLLVSSTVFLIALSNICDVAVWYHVKDIQIFDEDVGEDRKKKKKEEQNKHKSEYNPVNQNSA
;
A
#
# COMPACT_ATOMS: atom_id res chain seq x y z
N MET A 1 -7.32 32.13 -51.06
CA MET A 1 -8.12 30.92 -50.76
C MET A 1 -7.69 29.68 -51.56
N LEU A 2 -7.41 29.78 -52.87
CA LEU A 2 -6.98 28.63 -53.69
C LEU A 2 -5.70 27.89 -53.22
N PRO A 3 -4.62 28.57 -52.77
CA PRO A 3 -3.37 27.89 -52.41
C PRO A 3 -3.49 27.03 -51.14
N THR A 4 -4.35 27.47 -50.21
CA THR A 4 -4.65 26.77 -48.95
C THR A 4 -5.53 25.54 -49.17
N MET A 5 -6.50 25.62 -50.10
CA MET A 5 -7.31 24.46 -50.49
C MET A 5 -6.50 23.38 -51.21
N LYS A 6 -5.59 23.77 -52.12
CA LYS A 6 -4.72 22.82 -52.84
C LYS A 6 -3.79 22.04 -51.89
N LYS A 7 -3.28 22.71 -50.85
CA LYS A 7 -2.50 22.07 -49.77
C LYS A 7 -3.32 21.13 -48.88
N GLU A 8 -4.57 21.47 -48.59
CA GLU A 8 -5.50 20.62 -47.83
C GLU A 8 -5.90 19.37 -48.63
N LEU A 9 -6.16 19.52 -49.93
CA LEU A 9 -6.51 18.42 -50.83
C LEU A 9 -5.34 17.45 -51.01
N SER A 10 -4.14 17.98 -51.30
CA SER A 10 -2.91 17.20 -51.40
C SER A 10 -2.59 16.44 -50.10
N LYS A 11 -2.85 17.04 -48.92
CA LYS A 11 -2.73 16.34 -47.63
C LYS A 11 -3.75 15.22 -47.43
N LYS A 12 -4.97 15.37 -47.96
CA LYS A 12 -6.00 14.33 -47.89
C LYS A 12 -5.67 13.16 -48.81
N GLU A 13 -5.19 13.44 -50.02
CA GLU A 13 -4.74 12.44 -50.99
C GLU A 13 -3.55 11.63 -50.45
N LEU A 14 -2.52 12.31 -49.92
CA LEU A 14 -1.38 11.64 -49.27
C LEU A 14 -1.80 10.71 -48.11
N LYS A 15 -2.77 11.14 -47.28
CA LYS A 15 -3.31 10.32 -46.19
C LYS A 15 -4.14 9.13 -46.68
N LEU A 16 -4.78 9.25 -47.84
CA LEU A 16 -5.53 8.17 -48.46
C LEU A 16 -4.57 7.12 -49.03
N GLU A 17 -3.54 7.57 -49.74
CA GLU A 17 -2.50 6.72 -50.32
C GLU A 17 -1.68 5.97 -49.24
N GLU A 18 -1.35 6.64 -48.14
CA GLU A 18 -0.75 5.99 -46.95
C GLU A 18 -1.69 4.94 -46.34
N ARG A 19 -3.01 5.18 -46.33
CA ARG A 19 -3.99 4.22 -45.80
C ARG A 19 -4.13 2.99 -46.69
N GLU A 20 -4.06 3.16 -48.01
CA GLU A 20 -4.11 2.06 -48.97
C GLU A 20 -2.84 1.21 -48.91
N LYS A 21 -1.65 1.85 -48.91
CA LYS A 21 -0.37 1.15 -48.67
C LYS A 21 -0.36 0.39 -47.34
N LEU A 22 -0.94 0.96 -46.28
CA LEU A 22 -1.07 0.29 -44.98
C LEU A 22 -2.01 -0.93 -45.04
N LYS A 23 -3.09 -0.86 -45.82
CA LYS A 23 -4.01 -1.99 -46.02
C LYS A 23 -3.35 -3.11 -46.81
N ASP A 24 -2.60 -2.78 -47.86
CA ASP A 24 -1.92 -3.76 -48.72
C ASP A 24 -0.76 -4.46 -48.01
N ILE A 25 0.05 -3.73 -47.24
CA ILE A 25 1.10 -4.37 -46.43
C ILE A 25 0.46 -5.25 -45.35
N LYS A 26 -0.68 -4.84 -44.78
CA LYS A 26 -1.38 -5.60 -43.75
C LYS A 26 -2.08 -6.85 -44.29
N SER A 27 -2.60 -6.83 -45.51
CA SER A 27 -3.20 -8.00 -46.16
C SER A 27 -2.14 -9.02 -46.60
N ASN A 28 -0.96 -8.53 -47.00
CA ASN A 28 0.18 -9.36 -47.42
C ASN A 28 1.16 -9.70 -46.28
N LEU A 29 0.88 -9.26 -45.04
CA LEU A 29 1.75 -9.53 -43.89
C LEU A 29 1.70 -11.02 -43.55
N GLU A 30 2.75 -11.76 -43.88
CA GLU A 30 2.90 -13.14 -43.43
C GLU A 30 2.91 -13.18 -41.90
N LEU A 31 2.01 -13.97 -41.34
CA LEU A 31 1.85 -14.14 -39.89
C LEU A 31 3.04 -14.94 -39.34
N THR A 32 4.18 -14.28 -39.14
CA THR A 32 5.38 -14.88 -38.55
C THR A 32 5.16 -15.21 -37.06
N LYS A 33 5.99 -16.11 -36.50
CA LYS A 33 5.88 -16.56 -35.09
C LYS A 33 5.87 -15.41 -34.07
N ASP A 34 6.45 -14.27 -34.42
CA ASP A 34 6.56 -13.08 -33.55
C ASP A 34 5.27 -12.22 -33.54
N ILE A 35 4.38 -12.39 -34.51
CA ILE A 35 3.16 -11.56 -34.73
C ILE A 35 1.86 -12.36 -34.47
N GLN A 36 1.97 -13.68 -34.31
CA GLN A 36 0.84 -14.58 -34.01
C GLN A 36 0.50 -14.60 -32.51
N CYS A 37 -0.79 -14.45 -32.18
CA CYS A 37 -1.31 -14.75 -30.85
C CYS A 37 -1.27 -16.26 -30.55
N GLY A 38 -1.02 -16.60 -29.29
CA GLY A 38 -1.18 -17.94 -28.74
C GLY A 38 0.12 -18.69 -28.45
N ILE A 39 0.00 -19.69 -27.58
CA ILE A 39 1.10 -20.56 -27.12
C ILE A 39 0.70 -22.01 -27.41
N GLY A 40 1.58 -22.76 -28.10
CA GLY A 40 1.38 -24.19 -28.38
C GLY A 40 0.05 -24.47 -29.10
N PHE A 41 -0.79 -25.31 -28.49
CA PHE A 41 -2.10 -25.73 -28.99
C PHE A 41 -3.15 -24.60 -29.00
N PHE A 42 -2.97 -23.53 -28.23
CA PHE A 42 -3.88 -22.38 -28.21
C PHE A 42 -3.58 -21.35 -29.31
N ARG A 43 -3.04 -21.78 -30.46
CA ARG A 43 -2.85 -20.92 -31.63
C ARG A 43 -4.06 -21.00 -32.54
N GLY A 44 -4.69 -19.86 -32.82
CA GLY A 44 -5.87 -19.83 -33.67
C GLY A 44 -6.17 -18.45 -34.27
N ARG A 45 -6.82 -18.45 -35.44
CA ARG A 45 -7.23 -17.22 -36.16
C ARG A 45 -8.24 -16.39 -35.36
N THR A 46 -9.00 -17.00 -34.47
CA THR A 46 -9.96 -16.33 -33.59
C THR A 46 -9.28 -15.44 -32.55
N LEU A 47 -8.16 -15.90 -31.95
CA LEU A 47 -7.36 -15.14 -30.99
C LEU A 47 -6.66 -13.93 -31.62
N GLN A 48 -6.37 -14.00 -32.93
CA GLN A 48 -5.75 -12.89 -33.65
C GLN A 48 -6.66 -11.65 -33.70
N LYS A 49 -7.99 -11.79 -33.55
CA LYS A 49 -8.92 -10.66 -33.48
C LYS A 49 -8.67 -9.79 -32.23
N PHE A 50 -8.16 -10.38 -31.16
CA PHE A 50 -7.87 -9.71 -29.89
C PHE A 50 -6.44 -9.15 -29.83
N ALA A 51 -5.63 -9.31 -30.89
CA ALA A 51 -4.28 -8.76 -31.02
C ALA A 51 -4.29 -7.23 -31.25
N THR A 52 -5.03 -6.49 -30.42
CA THR A 52 -5.15 -5.03 -30.49
C THR A 52 -4.47 -4.37 -29.30
N GLN A 53 -4.06 -3.12 -29.50
CA GLN A 53 -3.43 -2.33 -28.45
C GLN A 53 -4.42 -2.01 -27.31
N GLU A 54 -5.69 -1.78 -27.65
CA GLU A 54 -6.74 -1.45 -26.70
C GLU A 54 -7.03 -2.63 -25.77
N THR A 55 -7.13 -3.84 -26.32
CA THR A 55 -7.33 -5.07 -25.53
C THR A 55 -6.13 -5.35 -24.62
N PHE A 56 -4.89 -5.17 -25.11
CA PHE A 56 -3.70 -5.33 -24.28
C PHE A 56 -3.71 -4.35 -23.09
N VAL A 57 -3.97 -3.07 -23.34
CA VAL A 57 -3.98 -2.02 -22.32
C VAL A 57 -5.04 -2.28 -21.25
N LEU A 58 -6.23 -2.76 -21.65
CA LEU A 58 -7.29 -3.15 -20.73
C LEU A 58 -6.86 -4.33 -19.84
N LEU A 59 -6.38 -5.43 -20.44
CA LEU A 59 -5.96 -6.63 -19.70
C LEU A 59 -4.76 -6.34 -18.79
N TYR A 60 -3.78 -5.58 -19.28
CA TYR A 60 -2.66 -5.10 -18.50
C TYR A 60 -3.12 -4.20 -17.34
N GLY A 61 -4.05 -3.28 -17.59
CA GLY A 61 -4.65 -2.44 -16.54
C GLY A 61 -5.34 -3.25 -15.45
N ILE A 62 -6.16 -4.25 -15.82
CA ILE A 62 -6.84 -5.16 -14.89
C ILE A 62 -5.82 -5.95 -14.07
N LEU A 63 -4.78 -6.48 -14.73
CA LEU A 63 -3.70 -7.21 -14.07
C LEU A 63 -2.99 -6.33 -13.03
N GLY A 64 -2.68 -5.08 -13.36
CA GLY A 64 -2.11 -4.15 -12.40
C GLY A 64 -3.08 -3.73 -11.29
N ALA A 65 -4.38 -3.68 -11.56
CA ALA A 65 -5.38 -3.50 -10.51
C ALA A 65 -5.35 -4.67 -9.54
N THR A 66 -5.24 -5.92 -10.02
CA THR A 66 -5.14 -7.11 -9.15
C THR A 66 -3.85 -7.17 -8.33
N ILE A 67 -2.72 -6.69 -8.86
CA ILE A 67 -1.47 -6.56 -8.08
C ILE A 67 -1.64 -5.52 -6.97
N ASN A 68 -2.19 -4.35 -7.29
CA ASN A 68 -2.41 -3.30 -6.29
C ASN A 68 -3.46 -3.70 -5.25
N MET A 69 -4.43 -4.52 -5.66
CA MET A 69 -5.42 -5.17 -4.79
C MET A 69 -4.73 -6.10 -3.79
N ALA A 70 -3.79 -6.93 -4.24
CA ALA A 70 -2.98 -7.80 -3.38
C ALA A 70 -2.26 -7.00 -2.27
N GLY A 71 -1.65 -5.87 -2.61
CA GLY A 71 -0.92 -5.05 -1.61
C GLY A 71 -1.82 -4.42 -0.57
N SER A 72 -2.97 -3.91 -1.01
CA SER A 72 -3.95 -3.33 -0.09
C SER A 72 -4.64 -4.40 0.77
N TYR A 73 -4.83 -5.60 0.22
CA TYR A 73 -5.32 -6.75 0.97
C TYR A 73 -4.32 -7.21 2.04
N PHE A 74 -3.02 -7.26 1.71
CA PHE A 74 -1.95 -7.51 2.70
C PHE A 74 -2.01 -6.48 3.82
N SER A 75 -1.93 -5.18 3.50
CA SER A 75 -1.98 -4.10 4.49
C SER A 75 -3.24 -4.15 5.36
N GLY A 76 -4.39 -4.49 4.79
CA GLY A 76 -5.65 -4.63 5.52
C GLY A 76 -5.71 -5.85 6.46
N THR A 77 -4.88 -6.87 6.24
CA THR A 77 -4.90 -8.14 7.01
C THR A 77 -3.75 -8.29 8.00
N ILE A 78 -2.76 -7.38 8.00
CA ILE A 78 -1.59 -7.38 8.89
C ILE A 78 -1.97 -7.64 10.35
N SER A 79 -2.89 -6.86 10.93
CA SER A 79 -3.21 -6.98 12.36
C SER A 79 -3.81 -8.35 12.72
N THR A 80 -4.54 -8.98 11.81
CA THR A 80 -5.10 -10.33 12.02
C THR A 80 -4.01 -11.39 11.95
N MET A 81 -3.05 -11.26 11.03
CA MET A 81 -1.90 -12.16 10.91
C MET A 81 -0.96 -12.06 12.12
N GLU A 82 -0.68 -10.83 12.58
CA GLU A 82 0.08 -10.57 13.81
C GLU A 82 -0.59 -11.21 15.03
N LYS A 83 -1.91 -11.04 15.18
CA LYS A 83 -2.68 -11.66 16.28
C LYS A 83 -2.69 -13.18 16.18
N ARG A 84 -2.93 -13.75 14.99
CA ARG A 84 -3.04 -15.20 14.78
C ARG A 84 -1.71 -15.91 15.04
N PHE A 85 -0.60 -15.38 14.52
CA PHE A 85 0.72 -16.02 14.61
C PHE A 85 1.62 -15.41 15.69
N ARG A 86 1.09 -14.46 16.47
CA ARG A 86 1.79 -13.74 17.55
C ARG A 86 3.09 -13.09 17.08
N ILE A 87 3.07 -12.54 15.87
CA ILE A 87 4.22 -11.91 15.23
C ILE A 87 4.36 -10.48 15.79
N PRO A 88 5.52 -10.08 16.33
CA PRO A 88 5.79 -8.69 16.70
C PRO A 88 5.72 -7.76 15.47
N SER A 89 5.31 -6.50 15.66
CA SER A 89 5.13 -5.57 14.53
C SER A 89 6.46 -5.30 13.81
N GLN A 90 7.58 -5.27 14.53
CA GLN A 90 8.92 -5.16 13.95
C GLN A 90 9.21 -6.30 12.97
N ASN A 91 8.89 -7.55 13.33
CA ASN A 91 9.12 -8.71 12.47
C ASN A 91 8.22 -8.65 11.22
N MET A 92 6.98 -8.20 11.37
CA MET A 92 6.10 -7.96 10.21
C MET A 92 6.67 -6.87 9.29
N GLY A 93 7.26 -5.82 9.86
CA GLY A 93 8.01 -4.81 9.12
C GLY A 93 9.18 -5.41 8.32
N ILE A 94 9.94 -6.34 8.91
CA ILE A 94 11.03 -7.06 8.23
C ILE A 94 10.50 -7.93 7.08
N ILE A 95 9.35 -8.58 7.27
CA ILE A 95 8.73 -9.42 6.24
C ILE A 95 8.44 -8.58 4.98
N LEU A 96 7.83 -7.40 5.15
CA LEU A 96 7.42 -6.51 4.07
C LEU A 96 8.59 -6.03 3.19
N ILE A 97 9.80 -5.98 3.74
CA ILE A 97 11.02 -5.53 3.04
C ILE A 97 11.50 -6.54 1.99
N GLY A 98 11.03 -7.79 2.07
CA GLY A 98 11.46 -8.85 1.16
C GLY A 98 11.30 -8.47 -0.32
N ASN A 99 10.21 -7.80 -0.68
CA ASN A 99 9.96 -7.38 -2.06
C ASN A 99 10.93 -6.30 -2.54
N ASP A 100 11.27 -5.32 -1.70
CA ASP A 100 12.18 -4.24 -2.03
C ASP A 100 13.61 -4.77 -2.15
N LEU A 101 13.98 -5.73 -1.30
CA LEU A 101 15.29 -6.38 -1.33
C LEU A 101 15.52 -7.10 -2.66
N THR A 102 14.57 -7.94 -3.11
CA THR A 102 14.74 -8.64 -4.39
C THR A 102 14.58 -7.73 -5.59
N ALA A 103 13.71 -6.71 -5.52
CA ALA A 103 13.60 -5.70 -6.57
C ALA A 103 14.91 -4.90 -6.73
N LEU A 104 15.58 -4.55 -5.63
CA LEU A 104 16.86 -3.85 -5.62
C LEU A 104 17.98 -4.66 -6.30
N PHE A 105 18.12 -5.94 -5.93
CA PHE A 105 19.21 -6.79 -6.45
C PHE A 105 18.94 -7.39 -7.82
N PHE A 106 17.71 -7.86 -8.06
CA PHE A 106 17.38 -8.64 -9.25
C PHE A 106 16.51 -7.88 -10.25
N GLY A 107 15.78 -6.85 -9.83
CA GLY A 107 14.79 -6.17 -10.67
C GLY A 107 15.38 -5.57 -11.96
N ILE A 108 16.53 -4.89 -11.87
CA ILE A 108 17.21 -4.30 -13.02
C ILE A 108 17.71 -5.38 -13.98
N LEU A 109 18.41 -6.40 -13.46
CA LEU A 109 18.99 -7.48 -14.28
C LEU A 109 17.90 -8.29 -14.99
N VAL A 110 16.88 -8.71 -14.24
CA VAL A 110 15.77 -9.51 -14.77
C VAL A 110 15.00 -8.72 -15.83
N THR A 111 14.68 -7.45 -15.57
CA THR A 111 14.00 -6.58 -16.56
C THR A 111 14.84 -6.39 -17.82
N TYR A 112 16.15 -6.17 -17.67
CA TYR A 112 17.06 -5.94 -18.78
C TYR A 112 17.15 -7.14 -19.73
N TYR A 113 17.29 -8.36 -19.21
CA TYR A 113 17.35 -9.58 -20.04
C TYR A 113 15.97 -9.94 -20.61
N ALA A 114 14.91 -9.81 -19.81
CA ALA A 114 13.55 -10.14 -20.23
C ALA A 114 13.00 -9.15 -21.27
N GLY A 115 13.44 -7.88 -21.23
CA GLY A 115 13.04 -6.82 -22.15
C GLY A 115 13.39 -7.07 -23.61
N ARG A 116 14.41 -7.88 -23.88
CA ARG A 116 14.82 -8.27 -25.25
C ARG A 116 14.14 -9.55 -25.75
N LYS A 117 13.41 -10.24 -24.88
CA LYS A 117 12.71 -11.49 -25.22
C LYS A 117 11.23 -11.21 -25.47
N HIS A 118 10.42 -12.26 -25.45
CA HIS A 118 8.98 -12.17 -25.69
C HIS A 118 8.26 -11.53 -24.49
N LYS A 119 8.22 -10.18 -24.44
CA LYS A 119 7.78 -9.41 -23.26
C LYS A 119 6.47 -9.91 -22.63
N PRO A 120 5.36 -10.16 -23.35
CA PRO A 120 4.11 -10.65 -22.74
C PRO A 120 4.24 -11.97 -21.97
N ARG A 121 5.13 -12.87 -22.40
CA ARG A 121 5.37 -14.14 -21.71
C ARG A 121 6.18 -13.93 -20.44
N TYR A 122 7.14 -13.00 -20.44
CA TYR A 122 7.88 -12.65 -19.23
C TYR A 122 7.04 -11.85 -18.23
N ILE A 123 6.09 -11.05 -18.70
CA ILE A 123 5.05 -10.47 -17.84
C ILE A 123 4.30 -11.60 -17.15
N CYS A 124 3.83 -12.61 -17.88
CA CYS A 124 3.15 -13.76 -17.30
C CYS A 124 4.03 -14.52 -16.29
N ILE A 125 5.30 -14.77 -16.60
CA ILE A 125 6.25 -15.37 -15.63
C ILE A 125 6.34 -14.51 -14.35
N GLY A 126 6.46 -13.19 -14.50
CA GLY A 126 6.46 -12.27 -13.36
C GLY A 126 5.17 -12.37 -12.53
N MET A 127 4.02 -12.46 -13.18
CA MET A 127 2.75 -12.67 -12.49
C MET A 127 2.66 -14.01 -11.77
N LEU A 128 3.26 -15.08 -12.32
CA LEU A 128 3.29 -16.39 -11.65
C LEU A 128 4.10 -16.34 -10.34
N PHE A 129 5.16 -15.52 -10.28
CA PHE A 129 5.85 -15.25 -9.02
C PHE A 129 4.93 -14.54 -8.01
N ILE A 130 4.11 -13.58 -8.43
CA ILE A 130 3.16 -12.89 -7.53
C ILE A 130 1.99 -13.81 -7.13
N VAL A 131 1.53 -14.69 -8.03
CA VAL A 131 0.55 -15.74 -7.67
C VAL A 131 1.14 -16.70 -6.64
N SER A 132 2.42 -17.05 -6.79
CA SER A 132 3.13 -17.86 -5.80
C SER A 132 3.25 -17.15 -4.45
N MET A 133 3.41 -15.83 -4.42
CA MET A 133 3.29 -15.03 -3.20
C MET A 133 1.90 -15.18 -2.55
N CYS A 134 0.82 -15.09 -3.34
CA CYS A 134 -0.53 -15.32 -2.81
C CYS A 134 -0.68 -16.72 -2.19
N ILE A 135 -0.11 -17.75 -2.83
CA ILE A 135 -0.07 -19.12 -2.29
C ILE A 135 0.72 -19.17 -0.98
N CYS A 136 1.88 -18.51 -0.91
CA CYS A 136 2.67 -18.41 0.33
C CYS A 136 1.89 -17.71 1.44
N CYS A 137 1.04 -16.73 1.14
CA CYS A 137 0.17 -16.12 2.14
C CYS A 137 -0.95 -17.05 2.61
N VAL A 138 -1.49 -17.93 1.76
CA VAL A 138 -2.52 -18.91 2.16
C VAL A 138 -1.91 -20.06 2.99
N LEU A 139 -0.68 -20.46 2.67
CA LEU A 139 -0.05 -21.68 3.17
C LEU A 139 0.03 -21.77 4.71
N PRO A 140 0.35 -20.71 5.48
CA PRO A 140 0.32 -20.75 6.93
C PRO A 140 -1.04 -21.17 7.50
N HIS A 141 -2.15 -20.75 6.89
CA HIS A 141 -3.47 -21.20 7.32
C HIS A 141 -3.73 -22.66 6.95
N LEU A 142 -3.26 -23.15 5.80
CA LEU A 142 -3.42 -24.56 5.43
C LEU A 142 -2.63 -25.50 6.34
N ILE A 143 -1.44 -25.08 6.80
CA ILE A 143 -0.59 -25.89 7.67
C ILE A 143 -1.06 -25.83 9.13
N TYR A 144 -1.35 -24.63 9.64
CA TYR A 144 -1.61 -24.40 11.07
C TYR A 144 -3.10 -24.24 11.42
N GLY A 145 -3.97 -24.13 10.41
CA GLY A 145 -5.41 -23.90 10.57
C GLY A 145 -5.74 -22.61 11.31
N ALA A 146 -6.98 -22.55 11.82
CA ALA A 146 -7.45 -21.47 12.68
C ALA A 146 -6.71 -21.37 14.02
N GLY A 147 -6.04 -22.45 14.45
CA GLY A 147 -5.38 -22.54 15.75
C GLY A 147 -6.34 -23.01 16.85
N LYS A 148 -5.80 -23.72 17.85
CA LYS A 148 -6.60 -24.35 18.93
C LYS A 148 -7.41 -23.33 19.73
N GLU A 149 -6.88 -22.12 19.91
CA GLU A 149 -7.55 -21.03 20.63
C GLU A 149 -8.78 -20.53 19.87
N ALA A 150 -8.65 -20.27 18.57
CA ALA A 150 -9.78 -19.84 17.75
C ALA A 150 -10.84 -20.94 17.65
N LEU A 151 -10.43 -22.21 17.51
CA LEU A 151 -11.35 -23.34 17.48
C LEU A 151 -12.13 -23.47 18.79
N SER A 152 -11.50 -23.27 19.95
CA SER A 152 -12.20 -23.31 21.26
C SER A 152 -13.32 -22.27 21.42
N LEU A 153 -13.39 -21.27 20.53
CA LEU A 153 -14.41 -20.23 20.49
C LEU A 153 -15.58 -20.60 19.55
N THR A 154 -15.69 -21.86 19.13
CA THR A 154 -16.76 -22.36 18.26
C THR A 154 -17.60 -23.42 18.98
N LYS A 155 -18.91 -23.49 18.69
CA LYS A 155 -19.81 -24.41 19.38
C LYS A 155 -19.41 -25.87 19.18
N GLU A 156 -18.88 -26.19 18.00
CA GLU A 156 -18.46 -27.53 17.58
C GLU A 156 -17.27 -28.07 18.38
N TYR A 157 -16.40 -27.18 18.88
CA TYR A 157 -15.21 -27.54 19.66
C TYR A 157 -15.39 -27.25 21.16
N GLY A 158 -16.63 -27.26 21.65
CA GLY A 158 -16.92 -27.11 23.08
C GLY A 158 -17.03 -25.67 23.57
N GLY A 159 -17.18 -24.69 22.67
CA GLY A 159 -17.64 -23.35 23.01
C GLY A 159 -19.08 -23.44 23.51
N SER A 160 -19.24 -23.75 24.80
CA SER A 160 -20.52 -24.22 25.34
C SER A 160 -21.61 -23.15 25.35
N ASN A 161 -22.76 -23.50 24.78
CA ASN A 161 -24.05 -23.30 25.43
C ASN A 161 -24.30 -24.56 26.28
N ASN A 162 -24.40 -24.39 27.60
CA ASN A 162 -24.80 -25.38 28.60
C ASN A 162 -23.98 -26.68 28.69
N THR A 163 -23.08 -26.76 29.67
CA THR A 163 -23.31 -27.58 30.88
C THR A 163 -22.20 -27.34 31.91
N ILE A 164 -22.66 -27.27 33.16
CA ILE A 164 -21.87 -27.32 34.38
C ILE A 164 -20.98 -28.56 34.32
N ASN A 165 -19.76 -28.40 33.84
CA ASN A 165 -18.66 -29.27 34.18
C ASN A 165 -17.48 -28.37 34.47
N VAL A 166 -17.09 -28.40 35.74
CA VAL A 166 -15.92 -27.78 36.34
C VAL A 166 -14.67 -28.42 35.71
N ILE A 167 -14.44 -28.15 34.43
CA ILE A 167 -13.13 -28.27 33.82
C ILE A 167 -12.59 -26.85 33.94
N THR A 168 -11.77 -26.64 34.98
CA THR A 168 -10.91 -25.47 35.20
C THR A 168 -10.83 -24.57 33.98
N ASP A 169 -11.75 -23.61 33.90
CA ASP A 169 -11.80 -22.67 32.81
C ASP A 169 -10.55 -21.80 32.99
N SER A 170 -9.52 -22.03 32.17
CA SER A 170 -8.20 -21.38 32.25
C SER A 170 -8.25 -19.83 32.21
N LYS A 171 -9.45 -19.27 32.01
CA LYS A 171 -9.78 -17.84 31.98
C LYS A 171 -10.21 -17.28 33.34
N LEU A 172 -10.71 -18.12 34.26
CA LEU A 172 -11.18 -17.73 35.58
C LEU A 172 -10.04 -17.76 36.61
N CYS A 173 -10.23 -17.07 37.73
CA CYS A 173 -9.29 -17.11 38.85
C CYS A 173 -9.21 -18.53 39.42
N SER A 174 -8.06 -19.19 39.22
CA SER A 174 -7.73 -20.47 39.83
C SER A 174 -6.34 -20.45 40.46
N LYS A 175 -6.15 -21.30 41.47
CA LYS A 175 -4.84 -21.57 42.08
C LYS A 175 -3.95 -22.40 41.16
N THR A 176 -4.54 -23.21 40.29
CA THR A 176 -3.83 -23.85 39.18
C THR A 176 -3.66 -22.83 38.06
N GLY A 177 -2.42 -22.42 37.80
CA GLY A 177 -2.14 -21.38 36.80
C GLY A 177 -2.57 -21.73 35.39
N ALA A 178 -2.77 -20.69 34.58
CA ALA A 178 -2.97 -20.87 33.16
C ALA A 178 -1.75 -21.57 32.54
N ALA A 179 -1.99 -22.58 31.69
CA ALA A 179 -0.92 -23.32 31.04
C ALA A 179 -0.14 -22.39 30.09
N CYS A 180 1.18 -22.43 30.17
CA CYS A 180 2.03 -21.65 29.27
C CYS A 180 1.84 -22.10 27.82
N ILE A 181 1.59 -21.15 26.93
CA ILE A 181 1.39 -21.44 25.52
C ILE A 181 2.76 -21.50 24.84
N LYS A 182 3.14 -22.72 24.43
CA LYS A 182 4.40 -22.98 23.68
C LYS A 182 4.44 -22.13 22.41
N GLU A 183 5.65 -21.70 22.03
CA GLU A 183 5.89 -20.94 20.80
C GLU A 183 5.19 -21.55 19.60
N GLU A 184 4.58 -20.69 18.79
CA GLU A 184 4.35 -21.03 17.40
C GLU A 184 5.68 -20.93 16.65
N SER A 185 5.96 -21.90 15.79
CA SER A 185 7.19 -21.96 15.00
C SER A 185 7.43 -20.65 14.24
N LEU A 186 8.69 -20.27 14.00
CA LEU A 186 9.06 -19.16 13.09
C LEU A 186 8.63 -19.43 11.62
N THR A 187 8.22 -20.67 11.31
CA THR A 187 7.85 -21.12 9.96
C THR A 187 6.83 -20.22 9.23
N PRO A 188 5.70 -19.75 9.82
CA PRO A 188 4.78 -18.85 9.13
C PRO A 188 5.45 -17.56 8.66
N GLN A 189 6.32 -16.96 9.49
CA GLN A 189 7.04 -15.73 9.16
C GLN A 189 7.98 -15.95 7.97
N VAL A 190 8.71 -17.07 7.96
CA VAL A 190 9.61 -17.45 6.85
C VAL A 190 8.83 -17.69 5.56
N ILE A 191 7.70 -18.39 5.62
CA ILE A 191 6.86 -18.65 4.43
C ILE A 191 6.38 -17.32 3.82
N ILE A 192 5.86 -16.40 4.64
CA ILE A 192 5.38 -15.10 4.15
C ILE A 192 6.54 -14.26 3.61
N PHE A 193 7.70 -14.27 4.27
CA PHE A 193 8.90 -13.58 3.80
C PHE A 193 9.36 -14.10 2.44
N VAL A 194 9.38 -15.42 2.23
CA VAL A 194 9.66 -16.01 0.90
C VAL A 194 8.65 -15.53 -0.14
N GLY A 195 7.36 -15.42 0.23
CA GLY A 195 6.34 -14.81 -0.63
C GLY A 195 6.69 -13.38 -1.05
N GLU A 196 7.09 -12.51 -0.12
CA GLU A 196 7.51 -11.14 -0.42
C GLU A 196 8.75 -11.09 -1.33
N LEU A 197 9.73 -11.99 -1.13
CA LEU A 197 10.87 -12.12 -2.05
C LEU A 197 10.40 -12.43 -3.49
N MET A 198 9.41 -13.32 -3.65
CA MET A 198 8.84 -13.65 -4.96
C MET A 198 8.11 -12.46 -5.59
N TRP A 199 7.38 -11.68 -4.79
CA TRP A 199 6.77 -10.44 -5.26
C TRP A 199 7.82 -9.52 -5.89
N GLY A 200 8.92 -9.26 -5.20
CA GLY A 200 9.94 -8.32 -5.69
C GLY A 200 10.65 -8.75 -6.99
N ILE A 201 10.58 -10.03 -7.37
CA ILE A 201 10.98 -10.51 -8.70
C ILE A 201 9.86 -10.25 -9.73
N GLY A 202 8.62 -10.56 -9.36
CA GLY A 202 7.46 -10.49 -10.25
C GLY A 202 7.00 -9.06 -10.59
N ALA A 203 7.01 -8.15 -9.62
CA ALA A 203 6.50 -6.79 -9.81
C ALA A 203 7.29 -5.96 -10.84
N PRO A 204 8.63 -5.96 -10.84
CA PRO A 204 9.41 -5.31 -11.90
C PRO A 204 9.16 -5.91 -13.28
N LEU A 205 9.05 -7.24 -13.39
CA LEU A 205 8.73 -7.93 -14.65
C LEU A 205 7.38 -7.49 -15.21
N TYR A 206 6.35 -7.39 -14.37
CA TYR A 206 5.05 -6.87 -14.77
C TYR A 206 5.15 -5.38 -15.16
N GLY A 207 5.64 -4.55 -14.25
CA GLY A 207 5.57 -3.09 -14.36
C GLY A 207 6.43 -2.53 -15.50
N ASN A 208 7.69 -2.98 -15.59
CA ASN A 208 8.64 -2.43 -16.55
C ASN A 208 8.41 -3.00 -17.96
N LEU A 209 8.23 -4.31 -18.09
CA LEU A 209 8.03 -4.93 -19.40
C LEU A 209 6.67 -4.60 -19.99
N GLY A 210 5.64 -4.46 -19.15
CA GLY A 210 4.31 -4.04 -19.60
C GLY A 210 4.31 -2.63 -20.16
N MET A 211 4.96 -1.69 -19.47
CA MET A 211 5.16 -0.33 -19.98
C MET A 211 5.97 -0.31 -21.27
N ALA A 212 7.09 -1.05 -21.32
CA ALA A 212 7.93 -1.14 -22.51
C ALA A 212 7.21 -1.82 -23.69
N TYR A 213 6.35 -2.81 -23.44
CA TYR A 213 5.57 -3.45 -24.50
C TYR A 213 4.48 -2.51 -25.04
N MET A 214 3.81 -1.74 -24.17
CA MET A 214 2.86 -0.71 -24.62
C MET A 214 3.54 0.34 -25.48
N ASP A 215 4.71 0.85 -25.06
CA ASP A 215 5.44 1.87 -25.82
C ASP A 215 5.87 1.36 -27.21
N ASP A 216 6.39 0.13 -27.29
CA ASP A 216 6.83 -0.48 -28.56
C ASP A 216 5.68 -0.76 -29.54
N ASN A 217 4.46 -0.99 -29.02
CA ASN A 217 3.35 -1.49 -29.83
C ASN A 217 2.25 -0.47 -30.12
N ILE A 218 2.27 0.66 -29.43
CA ILE A 218 1.30 1.75 -29.59
C ILE A 218 1.92 2.88 -30.41
N LYS A 219 1.10 3.60 -31.18
CA LYS A 219 1.59 4.83 -31.83
C LYS A 219 1.97 5.85 -30.75
N ARG A 220 3.15 6.47 -30.84
CA ARG A 220 3.63 7.51 -29.90
C ARG A 220 2.59 8.60 -29.57
N SER A 221 1.71 8.95 -30.51
CA SER A 221 0.63 9.93 -30.30
C SER A 221 -0.55 9.41 -29.45
N LYS A 222 -0.75 8.09 -29.37
CA LYS A 222 -1.78 7.44 -28.55
C LYS A 222 -1.23 6.83 -27.25
N THR A 223 0.09 6.64 -27.14
CA THR A 223 0.73 6.02 -25.97
C THR A 223 0.36 6.69 -24.65
N PRO A 224 0.42 8.04 -24.52
CA PRO A 224 0.09 8.68 -23.24
C PRO A 224 -1.35 8.46 -22.79
N LEU A 225 -2.32 8.52 -23.72
CA LEU A 225 -3.74 8.33 -23.43
C LEU A 225 -4.01 6.90 -22.92
N LEU A 226 -3.46 5.90 -23.62
CA LEU A 226 -3.65 4.50 -23.26
C LEU A 226 -2.90 4.13 -21.96
N MET A 227 -1.72 4.72 -21.70
CA MET A 227 -1.03 4.56 -20.43
C MET A 227 -1.82 5.18 -19.26
N SER A 228 -2.34 6.40 -19.41
CA SER A 228 -3.16 7.05 -18.38
C SER A 228 -4.43 6.25 -18.07
N PHE A 229 -5.08 5.69 -19.10
CA PHE A 229 -6.23 4.81 -18.92
C PHE A 229 -5.86 3.53 -18.14
N SER A 230 -4.71 2.91 -18.45
CA SER A 230 -4.21 1.78 -17.67
C SER A 230 -3.97 2.14 -16.20
N PHE A 231 -3.31 3.28 -15.93
CA PHE A 231 -3.07 3.74 -14.56
C PHE A 231 -4.36 4.01 -13.77
N PHE A 232 -5.38 4.54 -14.43
CA PHE A 232 -6.71 4.71 -13.83
C PHE A 232 -7.30 3.37 -13.38
N ILE A 233 -7.32 2.35 -14.27
CA ILE A 233 -7.81 1.01 -13.91
C ILE A 233 -7.00 0.45 -12.73
N ARG A 234 -5.68 0.61 -12.74
CA ARG A 234 -4.79 0.13 -11.68
C ARG A 234 -5.10 0.76 -10.32
N MET A 235 -5.59 2.01 -10.28
CA MET A 235 -5.99 2.68 -9.04
C MET A 235 -7.31 2.20 -8.45
N LEU A 236 -8.13 1.47 -9.21
CA LEU A 236 -9.30 0.79 -8.66
C LEU A 236 -8.92 -0.44 -7.82
N GLY A 237 -7.74 -1.01 -8.07
CA GLY A 237 -7.21 -2.17 -7.37
C GLY A 237 -7.18 -2.04 -5.84
N PRO A 238 -6.53 -1.00 -5.29
CA PRO A 238 -6.48 -0.77 -3.84
C PRO A 238 -7.83 -0.66 -3.16
N VAL A 239 -8.82 -0.02 -3.82
CA VAL A 239 -10.21 0.08 -3.31
C VAL A 239 -10.81 -1.33 -3.21
N GLY A 240 -10.66 -2.13 -4.27
CA GLY A 240 -11.08 -3.54 -4.26
C GLY A 240 -10.38 -4.38 -3.20
N GLY A 241 -9.09 -4.11 -2.92
CA GLY A 241 -8.27 -4.89 -1.99
C GLY A 241 -8.69 -4.70 -0.54
N TYR A 242 -8.85 -3.43 -0.11
CA TYR A 242 -9.36 -3.13 1.22
C TYR A 242 -10.82 -3.54 1.41
N ALA A 243 -11.66 -3.40 0.37
CA ALA A 243 -13.03 -3.90 0.41
C ALA A 243 -13.07 -5.43 0.58
N LEU A 244 -12.22 -6.17 -0.16
CA LEU A 244 -12.10 -7.61 -0.01
C LEU A 244 -11.54 -7.99 1.37
N ALA A 245 -10.58 -7.24 1.90
CA ALA A 245 -10.06 -7.43 3.26
C ALA A 245 -11.17 -7.26 4.29
N SER A 246 -11.95 -6.17 4.21
CA SER A 246 -13.09 -5.94 5.09
C SER A 246 -14.11 -7.08 5.03
N TRP A 247 -14.47 -7.54 3.83
CA TRP A 247 -15.40 -8.66 3.64
C TRP A 247 -14.87 -9.98 4.20
N CYS A 248 -13.58 -10.30 3.96
CA CYS A 248 -12.96 -11.51 4.49
C CYS A 248 -12.81 -11.47 6.01
N LEU A 249 -12.42 -10.32 6.57
CA LEU A 249 -12.23 -10.14 8.00
C LEU A 249 -13.54 -10.10 8.78
N ALA A 250 -14.66 -9.85 8.10
CA ALA A 250 -15.99 -9.96 8.67
C ALA A 250 -16.47 -11.40 8.86
N LYS A 251 -15.81 -12.37 8.23
CA LYS A 251 -16.08 -13.79 8.43
C LYS A 251 -15.09 -14.36 9.43
N PHE A 252 -15.56 -15.27 10.28
CA PHE A 252 -14.68 -15.96 11.23
C PHE A 252 -13.61 -16.75 10.47
N ILE A 253 -12.42 -16.89 11.07
CA ILE A 253 -11.24 -17.52 10.47
C ILE A 253 -11.52 -18.91 9.85
N SER A 254 -12.46 -19.65 10.43
CA SER A 254 -13.04 -20.88 9.89
C SER A 254 -14.53 -20.64 9.60
N PRO A 255 -14.89 -20.27 8.35
CA PRO A 255 -16.27 -19.92 7.99
C PRO A 255 -17.29 -21.05 8.16
N ASP A 256 -16.84 -22.30 8.18
CA ASP A 256 -17.69 -23.49 8.30
C ASP A 256 -18.12 -23.78 9.75
N LEU A 257 -17.52 -23.10 10.73
CA LEU A 257 -17.80 -23.29 12.15
C LEU A 257 -18.69 -22.16 12.69
N THR A 258 -19.43 -22.43 13.76
CA THR A 258 -20.29 -21.45 14.41
C THR A 258 -19.57 -20.78 15.58
N PRO A 259 -19.10 -19.51 15.42
CA PRO A 259 -18.41 -18.82 16.50
C PRO A 259 -19.39 -18.46 17.63
N THR A 260 -18.90 -18.50 18.87
CA THR A 260 -19.62 -18.02 20.07
C THR A 260 -19.28 -16.56 20.41
N ILE A 261 -18.46 -15.92 19.57
CA ILE A 261 -18.02 -14.54 19.70
C ILE A 261 -18.39 -13.73 18.46
N ASP A 262 -18.57 -12.42 18.63
CA ASP A 262 -18.86 -11.47 17.56
C ASP A 262 -17.58 -10.72 17.12
N MET A 263 -17.64 -10.03 15.98
CA MET A 263 -16.55 -9.25 15.37
C MET A 263 -15.99 -8.12 16.25
N LYS A 264 -16.73 -7.73 17.29
CA LYS A 264 -16.30 -6.75 18.29
C LYS A 264 -15.40 -7.36 19.37
N ASP A 265 -15.38 -8.68 19.51
CA ASP A 265 -14.52 -9.37 20.47
C ASP A 265 -13.05 -9.27 19.99
N PRO A 266 -12.10 -8.83 20.83
CA PRO A 266 -10.70 -8.66 20.43
C PRO A 266 -10.00 -9.98 20.06
N ARG A 267 -10.57 -11.12 20.45
CA ARG A 267 -10.11 -12.47 20.04
C ARG A 267 -10.63 -12.89 18.68
N TRP A 268 -11.50 -12.08 18.06
CA TRP A 268 -11.97 -12.34 16.71
C TRP A 268 -10.79 -12.36 15.73
N LEU A 269 -10.67 -13.48 15.04
CA LEU A 269 -9.75 -13.62 13.91
C LEU A 269 -10.59 -13.76 12.65
N GLY A 270 -10.39 -12.83 11.72
CA GLY A 270 -11.06 -12.84 10.43
C GLY A 270 -10.46 -13.88 9.47
N ALA A 271 -11.19 -14.28 8.44
CA ALA A 271 -10.73 -15.21 7.38
C ALA A 271 -9.74 -14.55 6.40
N TRP A 272 -8.62 -14.05 6.91
CA TRP A 272 -7.57 -13.32 6.18
C TRP A 272 -6.91 -14.10 5.04
N TRP A 273 -7.02 -15.44 5.03
CA TRP A 273 -6.46 -16.30 3.99
C TRP A 273 -7.35 -16.38 2.74
N LEU A 274 -8.66 -16.14 2.88
CA LEU A 274 -9.64 -16.38 1.82
C LEU A 274 -9.45 -15.46 0.61
N GLY A 275 -9.11 -14.20 0.85
CA GLY A 275 -8.96 -13.22 -0.22
C GLY A 275 -7.75 -13.48 -1.11
N TRP A 276 -6.69 -14.10 -0.59
CA TRP A 276 -5.53 -14.50 -1.38
C TRP A 276 -5.87 -15.52 -2.47
N ILE A 277 -6.81 -16.43 -2.21
CA ILE A 277 -7.29 -17.42 -3.20
C ILE A 277 -8.03 -16.70 -4.34
N ILE A 278 -8.90 -15.74 -3.99
CA ILE A 278 -9.67 -14.95 -4.96
C ILE A 278 -8.72 -14.13 -5.83
N ILE A 279 -7.81 -13.38 -5.20
CA ILE A 279 -6.83 -12.53 -5.88
C ILE A 279 -5.93 -13.38 -6.79
N GLY A 280 -5.35 -14.46 -6.27
CA GLY A 280 -4.48 -15.36 -7.03
C GLY A 280 -5.17 -16.02 -8.24
N SER A 281 -6.46 -16.37 -8.10
CA SER A 281 -7.25 -16.94 -9.19
C SER A 281 -7.46 -15.93 -10.32
N ILE A 282 -7.85 -14.70 -9.99
CA ILE A 282 -8.04 -13.62 -10.96
C ILE A 282 -6.70 -13.29 -11.64
N MET A 283 -5.61 -13.19 -10.87
CA MET A 283 -4.27 -12.91 -11.40
C MET A 283 -3.82 -14.01 -12.37
N THR A 284 -4.05 -15.28 -12.06
CA THR A 284 -3.69 -16.41 -12.92
C THR A 284 -4.45 -16.35 -14.24
N LEU A 285 -5.76 -16.10 -14.20
CA LEU A 285 -6.60 -15.96 -15.39
C LEU A 285 -6.11 -14.84 -16.31
N PHE A 286 -5.96 -13.62 -15.79
CA PHE A 286 -5.57 -12.47 -16.61
C PHE A 286 -4.10 -12.54 -17.06
N SER A 287 -3.21 -13.11 -16.24
CA SER A 287 -1.83 -13.38 -16.62
C SER A 287 -1.75 -14.32 -17.82
N PHE A 288 -2.53 -15.40 -17.81
CA PHE A 288 -2.61 -16.32 -18.94
C PHE A 288 -3.11 -15.62 -20.21
N LEU A 289 -4.15 -14.78 -20.11
CA LEU A 289 -4.66 -14.01 -21.24
C LEU A 289 -3.61 -13.06 -21.83
N VAL A 290 -2.81 -12.40 -20.99
CA VAL A 290 -1.70 -11.54 -21.43
C VAL A 290 -0.60 -12.38 -22.09
N ALA A 291 -0.31 -13.58 -21.61
CA ALA A 291 0.70 -14.46 -22.19
C ALA A 291 0.40 -14.87 -23.65
N LEU A 292 -0.88 -14.87 -24.03
CA LEU A 292 -1.32 -15.20 -25.39
C LEU A 292 -1.03 -14.08 -26.41
N PHE A 293 -0.68 -12.87 -25.97
CA PHE A 293 -0.32 -11.79 -26.88
C PHE A 293 0.97 -12.11 -27.66
N PRO A 294 1.11 -11.60 -28.89
CA PRO A 294 2.30 -11.80 -29.71
C PRO A 294 3.49 -11.00 -29.17
N LYS A 295 4.70 -11.25 -29.67
CA LYS A 295 5.89 -10.48 -29.30
C LYS A 295 5.82 -9.04 -29.81
N GLU A 296 5.25 -8.86 -30.99
CA GLU A 296 4.94 -7.56 -31.58
C GLU A 296 3.50 -7.58 -32.12
N LEU A 297 2.72 -6.53 -31.88
CA LEU A 297 1.37 -6.40 -32.44
C LEU A 297 1.44 -6.23 -33.96
N PRO A 298 0.49 -6.79 -34.73
CA PRO A 298 0.51 -6.71 -36.20
C PRO A 298 0.57 -5.27 -36.73
N ASN A 299 -0.20 -4.36 -36.12
CA ASN A 299 -0.20 -2.96 -36.49
C ASN A 299 1.13 -2.25 -36.15
N SER A 300 1.92 -2.78 -35.21
CA SER A 300 3.26 -2.27 -34.90
C SER A 300 4.29 -2.80 -35.90
N ALA A 301 4.25 -4.11 -36.19
CA ALA A 301 5.12 -4.73 -37.18
C ALA A 301 5.01 -4.06 -38.57
N VAL A 302 3.78 -3.80 -39.03
CA VAL A 302 3.54 -3.06 -40.30
C VAL A 302 4.16 -1.66 -40.27
N ARG A 303 4.05 -0.94 -39.14
CA ARG A 303 4.68 0.38 -39.00
C ARG A 303 6.20 0.31 -39.01
N LYS A 304 6.78 -0.72 -38.40
CA LYS A 304 8.22 -0.94 -38.35
C LYS A 304 8.77 -1.19 -39.76
N ILE A 305 8.10 -2.06 -40.53
CA ILE A 305 8.41 -2.32 -41.94
C ILE A 305 8.34 -1.04 -42.77
N LEU A 306 7.27 -0.26 -42.63
CA LEU A 306 7.13 1.02 -43.33
C LEU A 306 8.22 2.03 -42.94
N SER A 307 8.54 2.12 -41.64
CA SER A 307 9.60 3.02 -41.17
C SER A 307 10.99 2.59 -41.64
N ASP A 308 11.22 1.28 -41.75
CA ASP A 308 12.47 0.75 -42.26
C ASP A 308 12.57 0.93 -43.78
N GLN A 309 11.47 0.90 -44.51
CA GLN A 309 11.46 1.25 -45.95
C GLN A 309 11.76 2.73 -46.20
N SER A 310 11.36 3.63 -45.30
CA SER A 310 11.58 5.08 -45.44
C SER A 310 12.96 5.58 -44.97
N LYS A 311 13.78 4.72 -44.35
CA LYS A 311 15.09 5.09 -43.78
C LYS A 311 16.24 4.75 -44.72
N ASP A 312 17.17 5.69 -44.84
CA ASP A 312 18.43 5.49 -45.56
C ASP A 312 19.32 4.48 -44.84
N GLU A 313 20.17 3.79 -45.61
CA GLU A 313 21.10 2.75 -45.12
C GLU A 313 22.01 3.24 -43.98
N ALA A 314 22.45 4.51 -44.01
CA ALA A 314 23.26 5.12 -42.95
C ALA A 314 22.49 5.22 -41.61
N THR A 315 21.21 5.61 -41.66
CA THR A 315 20.33 5.71 -40.48
C THR A 315 19.99 4.33 -39.93
N LYS A 316 19.83 3.32 -40.81
CA LYS A 316 19.66 1.91 -40.42
C LYS A 316 20.92 1.36 -39.75
N LYS A 317 22.10 1.74 -40.22
CA LYS A 317 23.39 1.31 -39.67
C LYS A 317 23.62 1.93 -38.29
N GLN A 318 23.33 3.22 -38.14
CA GLN A 318 23.41 3.92 -36.86
C GLN A 318 22.38 3.41 -35.83
N GLU A 319 21.15 3.07 -36.24
CA GLU A 319 20.19 2.40 -35.34
C GLU A 319 20.58 0.96 -35.00
N ARG A 320 21.31 0.25 -35.86
CA ARG A 320 21.85 -1.09 -35.55
C ARG A 320 23.04 -0.98 -34.59
N GLU A 321 23.87 0.05 -34.73
CA GLU A 321 24.95 0.39 -33.79
C GLU A 321 24.44 0.91 -32.44
N ASP A 322 23.29 1.60 -32.39
CA ASP A 322 22.60 1.96 -31.13
C ASP A 322 21.83 0.77 -30.51
N LYS A 323 21.50 -0.26 -31.30
CA LYS A 323 20.76 -1.46 -30.85
C LYS A 323 21.65 -2.56 -30.23
N ASP A 324 22.98 -2.44 -30.27
CA ASP A 324 23.98 -3.27 -29.55
C ASP A 324 25.16 -2.38 -29.10
N GLN A 325 25.69 -2.31 -27.88
CA GLN A 325 25.47 -2.96 -26.59
C GLN A 325 25.33 -1.87 -25.52
N PRO A 326 24.52 -2.08 -24.46
CA PRO A 326 24.60 -1.25 -23.27
C PRO A 326 25.99 -1.42 -22.66
N SER A 327 26.79 -0.40 -22.85
CA SER A 327 28.16 -0.37 -22.37
C SER A 327 28.15 0.10 -20.92
N TRP A 328 28.92 -0.58 -20.07
CA TRP A 328 29.19 -0.10 -18.70
C TRP A 328 29.72 1.34 -18.69
N LYS A 329 30.43 1.76 -19.74
CA LYS A 329 30.92 3.12 -19.90
C LYS A 329 29.78 4.13 -20.11
N ASP A 330 28.83 3.80 -20.98
CA ASP A 330 27.67 4.66 -21.27
C ASP A 330 26.71 4.72 -20.07
N MET A 331 26.53 3.58 -19.39
CA MET A 331 25.80 3.54 -18.12
C MET A 331 26.46 4.43 -17.06
N ARG A 332 27.78 4.34 -16.89
CA ARG A 332 28.53 5.18 -15.94
C ARG A 332 28.39 6.68 -16.28
N ILE A 333 28.48 7.06 -17.55
CA ILE A 333 28.30 8.45 -17.99
C ILE A 333 26.88 8.93 -17.68
N THR A 334 25.88 8.09 -17.91
CA THR A 334 24.47 8.38 -17.61
C THR A 334 24.24 8.57 -16.11
N PHE A 335 24.73 7.67 -15.25
CA PHE A 335 24.65 7.87 -13.80
C PHE A 335 25.37 9.14 -13.35
N GLN A 336 26.56 9.43 -13.89
CA GLN A 336 27.28 10.67 -13.56
C GLN A 336 26.47 11.92 -13.93
N ARG A 337 25.73 11.91 -15.05
CA ARG A 337 24.83 13.00 -15.43
C ARG A 337 23.66 13.13 -14.47
N LEU A 338 23.03 12.01 -14.07
CA LEU A 338 21.93 11.99 -13.11
C LEU A 338 22.37 12.51 -11.73
N PHE A 339 23.50 12.06 -11.20
CA PHE A 339 24.02 12.52 -9.91
C PHE A 339 24.45 14.00 -9.90
N LYS A 340 24.86 14.54 -11.05
CA LYS A 340 25.17 15.98 -11.19
C LYS A 340 23.92 16.85 -11.31
N ASN A 341 22.77 16.26 -11.63
CA ASN A 341 21.52 17.00 -11.74
C ASN A 341 20.96 17.32 -10.34
N LYS A 342 21.24 18.53 -9.87
CA LYS A 342 20.83 19.01 -8.54
C LYS A 342 19.31 18.96 -8.35
N VAL A 343 18.54 19.32 -9.37
CA VAL A 343 17.06 19.31 -9.27
C VAL A 343 16.57 17.89 -9.07
N LEU A 344 17.05 16.93 -9.85
CA LEU A 344 16.69 15.51 -9.70
C LEU A 344 17.05 14.98 -8.32
N ILE A 345 18.26 15.27 -7.82
CA ILE A 345 18.74 14.78 -6.52
C ILE A 345 17.91 15.35 -5.37
N TYR A 346 17.71 16.66 -5.30
CA TYR A 346 16.90 17.27 -4.24
C TYR A 346 15.43 16.84 -4.32
N ASN A 347 14.86 16.68 -5.51
CA ASN A 347 13.48 16.23 -5.71
C ASN A 347 13.31 14.76 -5.29
N THR A 348 14.31 13.91 -5.57
CA THR A 348 14.32 12.51 -5.13
C THR A 348 14.53 12.41 -3.62
N ALA A 349 15.38 13.25 -3.04
CA ALA A 349 15.58 13.33 -1.59
C ALA A 349 14.30 13.79 -0.87
N ALA A 350 13.64 14.85 -1.36
CA ALA A 350 12.34 15.31 -0.86
C ALA A 350 11.32 14.18 -0.88
N SER A 351 11.17 13.52 -2.03
CA SER A 351 10.27 12.37 -2.18
C SER A 351 10.60 11.23 -1.22
N SER A 352 11.88 10.97 -0.96
CA SER A 352 12.32 9.92 -0.03
C SER A 352 11.93 10.24 1.41
N PHE A 353 12.22 11.45 1.89
CA PHE A 353 11.83 11.89 3.23
C PHE A 353 10.30 11.92 3.41
N TYR A 354 9.57 12.40 2.40
CA TYR A 354 8.11 12.39 2.42
C TYR A 354 7.55 10.96 2.50
N VAL A 355 8.03 10.06 1.64
CA VAL A 355 7.54 8.66 1.61
C VAL A 355 7.91 7.94 2.90
N PHE A 356 9.12 8.13 3.44
CA PHE A 356 9.51 7.59 4.73
C PHE A 356 8.57 8.11 5.81
N GLY A 357 8.47 9.43 5.98
CA GLY A 357 7.68 10.02 7.05
C GLY A 357 6.21 9.64 6.98
N TYR A 358 5.65 9.58 5.78
CA TYR A 358 4.24 9.27 5.58
C TYR A 358 3.92 7.76 5.55
N TYR A 359 4.94 6.89 5.61
CA TYR A 359 4.82 5.44 5.59
C TYR A 359 3.83 4.85 6.64
N PRO A 360 3.84 5.26 7.94
CA PRO A 360 2.93 4.69 8.94
C PRO A 360 1.46 4.99 8.63
N TYR A 361 1.16 6.15 8.03
CA TYR A 361 -0.18 6.54 7.58
C TYR A 361 -0.56 6.00 6.19
N TRP A 362 0.31 5.17 5.61
CA TRP A 362 0.03 4.41 4.40
C TRP A 362 -0.14 2.92 4.71
N THR A 363 0.86 2.28 5.30
CA THR A 363 0.86 0.82 5.53
C THR A 363 0.16 0.44 6.83
N PHE A 364 0.43 1.16 7.93
CA PHE A 364 -0.12 0.85 9.25
C PHE A 364 -1.40 1.63 9.59
N MET A 365 -1.98 2.34 8.61
CA MET A 365 -3.17 3.18 8.84
C MET A 365 -4.38 2.41 9.40
N PRO A 366 -4.74 1.20 8.92
CA PRO A 366 -5.84 0.46 9.52
C PRO A 366 -5.58 0.12 10.99
N LYS A 367 -4.34 -0.27 11.32
CA LYS A 367 -3.91 -0.58 12.69
C LYS A 367 -3.92 0.67 13.58
N TYR A 368 -3.46 1.81 13.07
CA TYR A 368 -3.55 3.10 13.76
C TYR A 368 -5.01 3.43 14.12
N ILE A 369 -5.93 3.30 13.15
CA ILE A 369 -7.35 3.57 13.38
C ILE A 369 -7.97 2.59 14.39
N GLU A 370 -7.61 1.31 14.32
CA GLU A 370 -8.04 0.27 15.28
C GLU A 370 -7.61 0.61 16.71
N ILE A 371 -6.35 1.04 16.89
CA ILE A 371 -5.78 1.38 18.21
C ILE A 371 -6.38 2.68 18.76
N GLU A 372 -6.43 3.74 17.95
CA GLU A 372 -6.77 5.09 18.41
C GLU A 372 -8.28 5.24 18.69
N TYR A 373 -9.12 4.66 17.83
CA TYR A 373 -10.57 4.84 17.86
C TYR A 373 -11.35 3.59 18.29
N ARG A 374 -10.67 2.49 18.66
CA ARG A 374 -11.28 1.25 19.17
C ARG A 374 -12.32 0.62 18.23
N VAL A 375 -12.16 0.83 16.93
CA VAL A 375 -13.03 0.23 15.91
C VAL A 375 -12.52 -1.14 15.48
N THR A 376 -13.39 -1.94 14.85
CA THR A 376 -13.01 -3.27 14.36
C THR A 376 -12.02 -3.17 13.19
N ALA A 377 -11.14 -4.16 13.05
CA ALA A 377 -10.16 -4.22 11.96
C ALA A 377 -10.80 -4.13 10.56
N SER A 378 -11.97 -4.77 10.39
CA SER A 378 -12.73 -4.71 9.13
C SER A 378 -13.20 -3.28 8.79
N PHE A 379 -13.72 -2.55 9.79
CA PHE A 379 -14.16 -1.16 9.60
C PHE A 379 -12.99 -0.21 9.33
N ALA A 380 -11.88 -0.36 10.07
CA ALA A 380 -10.67 0.43 9.84
C ALA A 380 -10.08 0.22 8.43
N ALA A 381 -10.05 -1.02 7.96
CA ALA A 381 -9.61 -1.36 6.60
C ALA A 381 -10.53 -0.74 5.53
N LEU A 382 -11.86 -0.83 5.71
CA LEU A 382 -12.84 -0.24 4.78
C LEU A 382 -12.66 1.28 4.64
N ILE A 383 -12.54 2.00 5.77
CA ILE A 383 -12.40 3.46 5.76
C ILE A 383 -11.08 3.89 5.12
N THR A 384 -9.98 3.19 5.45
CA THR A 384 -8.68 3.43 4.82
C THR A 384 -8.75 3.26 3.29
N GLY A 385 -9.45 2.22 2.84
CA GLY A 385 -9.61 1.90 1.42
C GLY A 385 -10.54 2.84 0.66
N VAL A 386 -11.73 3.14 1.18
CA VAL A 386 -12.72 3.94 0.47
C VAL A 386 -12.37 5.42 0.54
N VAL A 387 -12.14 5.93 1.75
CA VAL A 387 -11.99 7.37 1.96
C VAL A 387 -10.58 7.81 1.52
N GLY A 388 -9.54 7.11 1.94
CA GLY A 388 -8.17 7.50 1.63
C GLY A 388 -7.85 7.53 0.13
N LEU A 389 -8.37 6.57 -0.64
CA LEU A 389 -8.01 6.38 -2.05
C LEU A 389 -8.87 7.19 -3.01
N VAL A 390 -10.15 7.43 -2.71
CA VAL A 390 -11.00 8.30 -3.54
C VAL A 390 -10.45 9.73 -3.55
N PHE A 391 -10.09 10.29 -2.40
CA PHE A 391 -9.51 11.64 -2.33
C PHE A 391 -8.12 11.71 -2.96
N THR A 392 -7.35 10.62 -2.92
CA THR A 392 -6.08 10.52 -3.66
C THR A 392 -6.31 10.56 -5.17
N ALA A 393 -7.31 9.82 -5.69
CA ALA A 393 -7.64 9.81 -7.11
C ALA A 393 -8.14 11.20 -7.58
N LEU A 394 -9.02 11.84 -6.79
CA LEU A 394 -9.50 13.19 -7.07
C LEU A 394 -8.36 14.21 -7.09
N GLY A 395 -7.42 14.14 -6.14
CA GLY A 395 -6.27 15.06 -6.10
C GLY A 395 -5.35 14.92 -7.31
N ILE A 396 -5.08 13.70 -7.78
CA ILE A 396 -4.29 13.46 -9.00
C ILE A 396 -5.03 13.97 -10.24
N MET A 397 -6.32 13.66 -10.39
CA MET A 397 -7.11 14.08 -11.55
C MET A 397 -7.24 15.61 -11.63
N LEU A 398 -7.59 16.27 -10.52
CA LEU A 398 -7.75 17.71 -10.46
C LEU A 398 -6.42 18.44 -10.65
N SER A 399 -5.33 17.98 -10.01
CA SER A 399 -4.00 18.57 -10.24
C SER A 399 -3.54 18.42 -11.68
N GLY A 400 -3.68 17.24 -12.29
CA GLY A 400 -3.37 17.01 -13.70
C GLY A 400 -4.17 17.92 -14.63
N GLY A 401 -5.45 18.11 -14.36
CA GLY A 401 -6.33 19.04 -15.08
C GLY A 401 -5.87 20.50 -14.97
N VAL A 402 -5.63 20.98 -13.74
CA VAL A 402 -5.14 22.35 -13.46
C VAL A 402 -3.79 22.60 -14.13
N ILE A 403 -2.83 21.68 -14.00
CA ILE A 403 -1.50 21.80 -14.61
C ILE A 403 -1.62 21.87 -16.14
N SER A 404 -2.51 21.06 -16.73
CA SER A 404 -2.71 21.03 -18.19
C SER A 404 -3.41 22.28 -18.73
N MET A 405 -4.34 22.86 -17.96
CA MET A 405 -5.08 24.06 -18.35
C MET A 405 -4.25 25.34 -18.20
N PHE A 406 -3.58 25.50 -17.04
CA PHE A 406 -2.89 26.75 -16.70
C PHE A 406 -1.43 26.77 -17.13
N LYS A 407 -0.86 25.62 -17.54
CA LYS A 407 0.56 25.46 -17.93
C LYS A 407 1.53 26.24 -17.02
N PRO A 408 1.49 26.03 -15.69
CA PRO A 408 2.26 26.84 -14.72
C PRO A 408 3.76 26.66 -14.89
N ARG A 409 4.54 27.71 -14.54
CA ARG A 409 6.01 27.63 -14.56
C ARG A 409 6.53 26.60 -13.55
N ALA A 410 7.70 26.03 -13.82
CA ALA A 410 8.35 25.04 -12.95
C ALA A 410 8.52 25.52 -11.51
N ARG A 411 8.87 26.80 -11.34
CA ARG A 411 9.00 27.43 -10.04
C ARG A 411 7.68 27.53 -9.26
N SER A 412 6.55 27.72 -9.95
CA SER A 412 5.22 27.72 -9.33
C SER A 412 4.82 26.32 -8.87
N LEU A 413 5.18 25.29 -9.63
CA LEU A 413 4.97 23.89 -9.22
C LEU A 413 5.81 23.51 -7.99
N ALA A 414 7.08 23.91 -7.97
CA ALA A 414 7.94 23.69 -6.81
C ALA A 414 7.44 24.47 -5.58
N ALA A 415 6.94 25.71 -5.77
CA ALA A 415 6.33 26.48 -4.68
C ALA A 415 5.05 25.80 -4.15
N PHE A 416 4.23 25.23 -5.03
CA PHE A 416 3.05 24.47 -4.64
C PHE A 416 3.42 23.24 -3.80
N ASN A 417 4.51 22.51 -4.14
CA ASN A 417 4.99 21.39 -3.32
C ASN A 417 5.34 21.82 -1.90
N ILE A 418 6.03 22.97 -1.74
CA ILE A 418 6.35 23.53 -0.42
C ILE A 418 5.07 23.87 0.34
N CYS A 419 4.12 24.57 -0.29
CA CYS A 419 2.85 24.90 0.35
C CYS A 419 2.06 23.65 0.77
N ALA A 420 1.99 22.65 -0.11
CA ALA A 420 1.33 21.38 0.17
C ALA A 420 2.03 20.60 1.30
N GLY A 421 3.35 20.64 1.35
CA GLY A 421 4.14 20.06 2.43
C GLY A 421 3.88 20.75 3.77
N ILE A 422 3.80 22.08 3.80
CA ILE A 422 3.42 22.86 5.00
C ILE A 422 1.99 22.54 5.46
N ILE A 423 1.03 22.48 4.54
CA ILE A 423 -0.35 22.07 4.85
C ILE A 423 -0.36 20.64 5.42
N THR A 424 0.45 19.75 4.84
CA THR A 424 0.58 18.37 5.32
C THR A 424 1.15 18.31 6.74
N MET A 425 2.15 19.14 7.05
CA MET A 425 2.73 19.27 8.39
C MET A 425 1.68 19.68 9.43
N PHE A 426 0.92 20.75 9.14
CA PHE A 426 -0.11 21.24 10.06
C PHE A 426 -1.24 20.22 10.24
N GLY A 427 -1.71 19.63 9.14
CA GLY A 427 -2.76 18.62 9.21
C GLY A 427 -2.34 17.36 9.97
N LEU A 428 -1.10 16.89 9.81
CA LEU A 428 -0.61 15.74 10.60
C LEU A 428 -0.38 16.10 12.06
N THR A 429 0.09 17.32 12.36
CA THR A 429 0.21 17.81 13.74
C THR A 429 -1.14 17.82 14.44
N SER A 430 -2.22 18.12 13.70
CA SER A 430 -3.58 18.09 14.25
C SER A 430 -3.99 16.71 14.79
N PHE A 431 -3.39 15.62 14.29
CA PHE A 431 -3.67 14.27 14.81
C PHE A 431 -3.35 14.13 16.29
N ILE A 432 -2.37 14.89 16.82
CA ILE A 432 -2.06 14.94 18.25
C ILE A 432 -3.28 15.36 19.08
N PHE A 433 -4.16 16.19 18.54
CA PHE A 433 -5.35 16.68 19.24
C PHE A 433 -6.62 15.88 18.91
N LEU A 434 -6.60 15.05 17.86
CA LEU A 434 -7.75 14.28 17.39
C LEU A 434 -7.81 12.85 17.95
N GLY A 435 -7.01 12.56 18.97
CA GLY A 435 -7.09 11.28 19.68
C GLY A 435 -8.25 11.23 20.67
N CYS A 436 -8.57 10.02 21.11
CA CYS A 436 -9.73 9.78 21.97
C CYS A 436 -9.32 9.79 23.45
N ALA A 437 -9.66 10.87 24.17
CA ALA A 437 -9.30 11.04 25.59
C ALA A 437 -9.86 9.92 26.49
N GLU A 438 -11.04 9.39 26.17
CA GLU A 438 -11.61 8.24 26.89
C GLU A 438 -10.77 6.96 26.68
N ASN A 439 -10.22 6.77 25.47
CA ASN A 439 -9.31 5.66 25.17
C ASN A 439 -7.95 5.83 25.87
N ASP A 440 -7.44 7.05 25.96
CA ASP A 440 -6.22 7.35 26.72
C ASP A 440 -6.39 7.01 28.21
N ALA A 441 -7.52 7.41 28.80
CA ALA A 441 -7.86 7.07 30.19
C ALA A 441 -8.03 5.56 30.39
N TYR A 442 -8.67 4.87 29.43
CA TYR A 442 -8.76 3.42 29.42
C TYR A 442 -7.36 2.77 29.43
N ASN A 443 -6.45 3.17 28.54
CA ASN A 443 -5.12 2.58 28.42
C ASN A 443 -4.30 2.75 29.70
N LEU A 444 -4.41 3.93 30.33
CA LEU A 444 -3.78 4.20 31.62
C LEU A 444 -4.37 3.30 32.72
N SER A 445 -5.67 3.05 32.72
CA SER A 445 -6.33 2.15 33.68
C SER A 445 -5.83 0.70 33.53
N VAL A 446 -5.68 0.21 32.29
CA VAL A 446 -5.15 -1.13 31.99
C VAL A 446 -3.66 -1.22 32.33
N GLY A 447 -2.87 -0.19 32.04
CA GLY A 447 -1.45 -0.13 32.41
C GLY A 447 -1.24 -0.16 33.93
N ARG A 448 -2.02 0.60 34.69
CA ARG A 448 -1.98 0.58 36.16
C ARG A 448 -2.42 -0.76 36.74
N ALA A 449 -3.45 -1.39 36.16
CA ALA A 449 -3.91 -2.71 36.56
C ALA A 449 -2.87 -3.83 36.30
N ASN A 450 -1.79 -3.56 35.58
CA ASN A 450 -0.72 -4.52 35.31
C ASN A 450 0.57 -4.28 36.09
N MET A 451 0.61 -3.23 36.93
CA MET A 451 1.82 -2.89 37.66
C MET A 451 2.08 -3.95 38.76
N PRO A 452 3.24 -4.63 38.75
CA PRO A 452 3.55 -5.67 39.74
C PRO A 452 3.55 -5.06 41.14
N GLY A 453 2.69 -5.60 42.01
CA GLY A 453 2.54 -5.16 43.40
C GLY A 453 1.25 -4.39 43.72
N LEU A 454 0.51 -3.87 42.72
CA LEU A 454 -0.67 -3.03 42.95
C LEU A 454 -2.00 -3.82 43.08
N ASN A 455 -2.13 -4.96 42.39
CA ASN A 455 -3.33 -5.79 42.48
C ASN A 455 -3.19 -6.83 43.59
N THR A 456 -3.57 -6.46 44.82
CA THR A 456 -3.67 -7.40 45.95
C THR A 456 -4.85 -8.36 45.81
N CYS A 457 -5.91 -7.94 45.11
CA CYS A 457 -7.18 -8.66 45.00
C CYS A 457 -7.11 -9.95 44.14
N SER A 458 -6.17 -10.04 43.19
CA SER A 458 -5.97 -11.19 42.31
C SER A 458 -4.67 -11.96 42.61
N LYS A 459 -4.00 -11.68 43.74
CA LYS A 459 -2.77 -12.40 44.15
C LYS A 459 -2.97 -13.90 44.33
N ASP A 460 -4.17 -14.31 44.73
CA ASP A 460 -4.53 -15.73 44.88
C ASP A 460 -4.81 -16.43 43.54
N CYS A 461 -4.78 -15.68 42.43
CA CYS A 461 -5.03 -16.15 41.09
C CYS A 461 -3.71 -16.20 40.32
N ASN A 462 -3.30 -17.36 39.82
CA ASN A 462 -2.07 -17.48 39.04
C ASN A 462 -2.30 -17.09 37.56
N CYS A 463 -2.54 -15.80 37.32
CA CYS A 463 -3.00 -15.24 36.05
C CYS A 463 -1.90 -14.94 35.02
N GLU A 464 -0.65 -15.34 35.25
CA GLU A 464 0.50 -14.93 34.44
C GLU A 464 0.37 -15.25 32.95
N PHE A 465 -0.24 -16.39 32.59
CA PHE A 465 -0.50 -16.80 31.21
C PHE A 465 -1.99 -16.76 30.84
N ALA A 466 -2.80 -15.98 31.58
CA ALA A 466 -4.22 -15.84 31.25
C ALA A 466 -4.40 -15.16 29.88
N GLN A 467 -5.29 -15.71 29.05
CA GLN A 467 -5.58 -15.16 27.73
C GLN A 467 -6.23 -13.78 27.81
N TYR A 468 -5.95 -12.93 26.82
CA TYR A 468 -6.62 -11.64 26.67
C TYR A 468 -8.11 -11.83 26.40
N ALA A 469 -8.93 -11.43 27.36
CA ALA A 469 -10.39 -11.53 27.29
C ALA A 469 -10.99 -10.41 28.15
N PRO A 470 -11.00 -9.16 27.66
CA PRO A 470 -11.30 -8.02 28.50
C PRO A 470 -12.71 -8.10 29.09
N VAL A 471 -12.84 -7.63 30.33
CA VAL A 471 -14.12 -7.58 31.06
C VAL A 471 -14.30 -6.20 31.67
N CYS A 472 -15.52 -5.68 31.60
CA CYS A 472 -15.91 -4.38 32.15
C CYS A 472 -16.57 -4.54 33.51
N SER A 473 -16.14 -3.77 34.52
CA SER A 473 -16.72 -3.80 35.86
C SER A 473 -18.14 -3.25 35.88
N MET A 474 -19.06 -3.91 36.61
CA MET A 474 -20.44 -3.43 36.81
C MET A 474 -20.63 -2.60 38.09
N ASP A 475 -19.55 -2.22 38.76
CA ASP A 475 -19.57 -1.49 40.04
C ASP A 475 -19.71 0.03 39.88
N GLY A 476 -20.03 0.51 38.68
CA GLY A 476 -20.10 1.94 38.35
C GLY A 476 -18.73 2.59 38.10
N THR A 477 -17.62 1.92 38.41
CA THR A 477 -16.27 2.47 38.17
C THR A 477 -15.81 2.36 36.71
N HIS A 478 -16.53 1.60 35.87
CA HIS A 478 -16.25 1.40 34.44
C HIS A 478 -14.80 0.98 34.15
N ARG A 479 -14.22 0.17 35.03
CA ARG A 479 -12.84 -0.32 34.89
C ARG A 479 -12.82 -1.56 34.01
N THR A 480 -11.92 -1.58 33.03
CA THR A 480 -11.69 -2.77 32.21
C THR A 480 -10.52 -3.57 32.74
N PHE A 481 -10.75 -4.84 33.04
CA PHE A 481 -9.70 -5.80 33.35
C PHE A 481 -9.34 -6.59 32.10
N ILE A 482 -8.11 -7.07 32.04
CA ILE A 482 -7.50 -7.76 30.89
C ILE A 482 -8.14 -9.12 30.63
N SER A 483 -8.55 -9.77 31.71
CA SER A 483 -9.19 -11.08 31.71
C SER A 483 -10.06 -11.24 32.96
N PRO A 484 -10.99 -12.21 32.97
CA PRO A 484 -11.75 -12.55 34.17
C PRO A 484 -10.85 -12.98 35.33
N CYS A 485 -9.72 -13.65 35.06
CA CYS A 485 -8.72 -14.02 36.06
C CYS A 485 -8.14 -12.79 36.77
N HIS A 486 -7.73 -11.77 36.00
CA HIS A 486 -7.16 -10.54 36.56
C HIS A 486 -8.19 -9.72 37.36
N ALA A 487 -9.49 -9.87 37.03
CA ALA A 487 -10.59 -9.33 37.82
C ALA A 487 -10.92 -10.18 39.07
N GLY A 488 -10.29 -11.34 39.24
CA GLY A 488 -10.50 -12.25 40.35
C GLY A 488 -11.83 -13.01 40.29
N CYS A 489 -12.45 -13.11 39.12
CA CYS A 489 -13.75 -13.77 38.93
C CYS A 489 -13.62 -15.28 39.04
N ARG A 490 -14.55 -15.92 39.76
CA ARG A 490 -14.53 -17.38 40.01
C ARG A 490 -15.65 -18.15 39.33
N SER A 491 -16.68 -17.45 38.85
CA SER A 491 -17.80 -18.06 38.13
C SER A 491 -18.22 -17.18 36.96
N SER A 492 -18.87 -17.78 35.96
CA SER A 492 -19.50 -17.09 34.85
C SER A 492 -20.93 -17.61 34.66
N THR A 493 -21.83 -16.73 34.24
CA THR A 493 -23.19 -17.06 33.84
C THR A 493 -23.54 -16.29 32.57
N ILE A 494 -24.35 -16.86 31.70
CA ILE A 494 -24.80 -16.18 30.47
C ILE A 494 -26.19 -15.62 30.76
N ILE A 495 -26.36 -14.31 30.66
CA ILE A 495 -27.63 -13.61 30.84
C ILE A 495 -27.88 -12.79 29.57
N ASN A 496 -29.00 -13.02 28.88
CA ASN A 496 -29.37 -12.32 27.63
C ASN A 496 -28.25 -12.34 26.57
N ASP A 497 -27.74 -13.54 26.24
CA ASP A 497 -26.60 -13.77 25.31
C ASP A 497 -25.29 -13.04 25.67
N THR A 498 -25.22 -12.47 26.88
CA THR A 498 -24.05 -11.80 27.41
C THR A 498 -23.46 -12.62 28.54
N GLU A 499 -22.19 -12.99 28.41
CA GLU A 499 -21.44 -13.65 29.46
C GLU A 499 -21.11 -12.64 30.58
N ILE A 500 -21.60 -12.92 31.78
CA ILE A 500 -21.41 -12.14 33.01
C ILE A 500 -20.56 -12.96 33.97
N TYR A 501 -19.42 -12.41 34.34
CA TYR A 501 -18.53 -12.97 35.34
C TYR A 501 -18.97 -12.50 36.72
N GLN A 502 -18.99 -13.44 37.66
CA GLN A 502 -19.46 -13.23 39.02
C GLN A 502 -18.35 -13.54 40.04
N ASN A 503 -18.56 -13.03 41.25
CA ASN A 503 -17.65 -13.24 42.37
C ASN A 503 -16.21 -12.80 42.04
N CYS A 504 -16.10 -11.61 41.47
CA CYS A 504 -14.85 -10.99 41.09
C CYS A 504 -14.28 -10.21 42.29
N SER A 505 -13.19 -10.68 42.87
CA SER A 505 -12.57 -10.06 44.06
C SER A 505 -12.03 -8.65 43.82
N CYS A 506 -11.71 -8.30 42.57
CA CYS A 506 -11.23 -6.97 42.20
C CYS A 506 -12.35 -6.00 41.80
N VAL A 507 -13.61 -6.43 41.86
CA VAL A 507 -14.78 -5.60 41.54
C VAL A 507 -15.60 -5.39 42.80
N THR A 508 -15.95 -4.14 43.08
CA THR A 508 -16.69 -3.77 44.30
C THR A 508 -18.17 -4.13 44.16
N ASN A 509 -18.79 -4.69 45.20
CA ASN A 509 -20.22 -4.98 45.18
C ASN A 509 -21.00 -3.72 45.65
N THR A 510 -21.80 -3.12 44.77
CA THR A 510 -22.56 -1.89 45.06
C THR A 510 -23.71 -2.09 46.05
N ASN A 511 -23.99 -3.33 46.49
CA ASN A 511 -25.01 -3.64 47.49
C ASN A 511 -24.48 -3.65 48.94
N SER A 512 -23.21 -3.35 49.18
CA SER A 512 -22.67 -3.17 50.53
C SER A 512 -22.08 -1.78 50.70
N GLN A 513 -22.95 -0.79 50.88
CA GLN A 513 -22.58 0.43 51.60
C GLN A 513 -22.22 0.05 53.04
N LEU A 514 -20.95 -0.27 53.28
CA LEU A 514 -20.33 0.03 54.56
C LEU A 514 -18.93 0.61 54.28
N PRO A 515 -18.60 1.81 54.78
CA PRO A 515 -17.31 2.43 54.53
C PRO A 515 -16.15 1.56 55.02
N PHE A 516 -15.12 1.45 54.18
CA PHE A 516 -13.85 0.80 54.46
C PHE A 516 -13.01 1.62 55.46
N PHE A 517 -13.48 1.76 56.70
CA PHE A 517 -12.64 2.18 57.83
C PHE A 517 -13.11 1.45 59.08
N LEU A 518 -12.20 0.65 59.67
CA LEU A 518 -12.34 -0.23 60.84
C LEU A 518 -12.87 -1.65 60.54
N SER A 519 -11.95 -2.56 60.18
CA SER A 519 -12.09 -3.94 60.64
C SER A 519 -10.81 -4.32 61.36
N ASN A 520 -10.87 -4.18 62.68
CA ASN A 520 -9.86 -4.66 63.60
C ASN A 520 -10.00 -6.19 63.70
N HIS A 521 -8.87 -6.88 63.75
CA HIS A 521 -8.76 -8.32 63.92
C HIS A 521 -9.67 -8.86 65.03
N THR A 522 -10.64 -9.72 64.69
CA THR A 522 -11.01 -10.88 65.52
C THR A 522 -11.74 -11.95 64.69
N SER A 523 -11.27 -13.17 64.89
CA SER A 523 -11.62 -14.49 64.35
C SER A 523 -13.10 -14.91 64.39
N ARG A 524 -13.60 -15.46 63.27
CA ARG A 524 -14.42 -16.68 63.21
C ARG A 524 -14.51 -17.24 61.76
N PRO A 525 -14.30 -18.55 61.52
CA PRO A 525 -14.63 -19.19 60.26
C PRO A 525 -16.14 -19.55 60.25
N ASP A 526 -16.70 -19.84 59.08
CA ASP A 526 -18.07 -20.32 58.82
C ASP A 526 -19.14 -19.26 58.47
N ALA A 527 -19.13 -18.85 57.19
CA ALA A 527 -20.28 -18.76 56.29
C ALA A 527 -19.86 -18.04 54.99
N GLY A 528 -19.97 -18.72 53.85
CA GLY A 528 -19.52 -18.25 52.54
C GLY A 528 -20.24 -17.00 52.01
N ARG A 529 -19.85 -15.81 52.46
CA ARG A 529 -20.18 -14.55 51.78
C ARG A 529 -19.20 -14.30 50.64
N PHE A 530 -19.69 -14.48 49.42
CA PHE A 530 -19.01 -14.07 48.19
C PHE A 530 -18.96 -12.54 48.10
N ASN A 531 -17.91 -11.92 48.68
CA ASN A 531 -17.63 -10.48 48.60
C ASN A 531 -16.98 -10.09 47.25
N GLY A 532 -17.57 -10.51 46.14
CA GLY A 532 -17.09 -10.15 44.81
C GLY A 532 -18.19 -9.47 44.00
N GLY A 533 -17.84 -8.39 43.29
CA GLY A 533 -18.72 -7.76 42.32
C GLY A 533 -18.86 -8.58 41.03
N SER A 534 -19.59 -8.02 40.07
CA SER A 534 -19.84 -8.64 38.77
C SER A 534 -19.17 -7.85 37.64
N ALA A 535 -18.75 -8.54 36.58
CA ALA A 535 -18.15 -7.94 35.40
C ALA A 535 -18.80 -8.48 34.12
N LYS A 536 -18.95 -7.64 33.11
CA LYS A 536 -19.50 -7.99 31.79
C LYS A 536 -18.38 -8.36 30.83
N LYS A 537 -18.59 -9.36 29.97
CA LYS A 537 -17.69 -9.64 28.83
C LYS A 537 -17.53 -8.43 27.91
N GLY A 538 -16.31 -8.21 27.45
CA GLY A 538 -15.92 -7.11 26.59
C GLY A 538 -15.35 -5.93 27.37
N SER A 539 -14.60 -5.08 26.66
CA SER A 539 -14.15 -3.81 27.22
C SER A 539 -15.34 -2.90 27.52
N CYS A 540 -15.18 -1.98 28.47
CA CYS A 540 -16.16 -0.92 28.66
C CYS A 540 -16.32 -0.10 27.37
N THR A 541 -17.53 0.37 27.10
CA THR A 541 -17.83 1.17 25.90
C THR A 541 -17.12 2.51 25.98
N ILE A 542 -16.46 2.90 24.88
CA ILE A 542 -15.73 4.16 24.73
C ILE A 542 -16.36 4.88 23.54
N ASP A 543 -16.76 6.14 23.71
CA ASP A 543 -17.31 6.94 22.60
C ASP A 543 -16.23 7.84 22.01
N CYS A 544 -15.70 7.43 20.86
CA CYS A 544 -14.69 8.17 20.10
C CYS A 544 -15.24 8.73 18.78
N THR A 545 -16.57 8.78 18.62
CA THR A 545 -17.22 8.99 17.31
C THR A 545 -16.92 10.36 16.72
N THR A 546 -16.99 11.42 17.53
CA THR A 546 -16.75 12.80 17.08
C THR A 546 -15.30 13.01 16.64
N GLN A 547 -14.34 12.54 17.45
CA GLN A 547 -12.92 12.64 17.16
C GLN A 547 -12.56 11.85 15.90
N PHE A 548 -13.18 10.68 15.71
CA PHE A 548 -13.00 9.85 14.53
C PHE A 548 -13.44 10.57 13.23
N TYR A 549 -14.62 11.21 13.21
CA TYR A 549 -15.07 11.94 12.02
C TYR A 549 -14.24 13.19 11.72
N MET A 550 -13.77 13.90 12.76
CA MET A 550 -12.85 15.03 12.59
C MET A 550 -11.51 14.58 11.99
N PHE A 551 -10.95 13.48 12.51
CA PHE A 551 -9.76 12.84 11.94
C PHE A 551 -9.97 12.45 10.48
N LEU A 552 -11.12 11.86 10.16
CA LEU A 552 -11.43 11.46 8.78
C LEU A 552 -11.45 12.66 7.83
N GLY A 553 -12.06 13.78 8.24
CA GLY A 553 -12.06 15.03 7.47
C GLY A 553 -10.65 15.54 7.17
N VAL A 554 -9.76 15.53 8.17
CA VAL A 554 -8.36 15.92 7.98
C VAL A 554 -7.63 14.93 7.06
N VAL A 555 -7.82 13.62 7.22
CA VAL A 555 -7.23 12.61 6.33
C VAL A 555 -7.64 12.84 4.88
N CYS A 556 -8.92 13.13 4.60
CA CYS A 556 -9.40 13.44 3.24
C CYS A 556 -8.64 14.62 2.63
N LEU A 557 -8.54 15.72 3.38
CA LEU A 557 -7.82 16.93 2.96
C LEU A 557 -6.34 16.62 2.69
N LEU A 558 -5.68 15.90 3.61
CA LEU A 558 -4.27 15.55 3.50
C LEU A 558 -4.00 14.61 2.32
N LYS A 559 -4.85 13.62 2.06
CA LYS A 559 -4.72 12.72 0.89
C LYS A 559 -4.90 13.50 -0.41
N PHE A 560 -5.84 14.44 -0.46
CA PHE A 560 -6.05 15.31 -1.61
C PHE A 560 -4.84 16.22 -1.88
N VAL A 561 -4.36 16.94 -0.86
CA VAL A 561 -3.22 17.87 -0.97
C VAL A 561 -1.91 17.10 -1.25
N GLY A 562 -1.67 16.00 -0.54
CA GLY A 562 -0.46 15.19 -0.75
C GLY A 562 -0.41 14.54 -2.13
N SER A 563 -1.55 14.05 -2.64
CA SER A 563 -1.59 13.43 -3.98
C SER A 563 -1.44 14.44 -5.11
N SER A 564 -2.01 15.64 -4.97
CA SER A 564 -1.80 16.74 -5.93
C SER A 564 -0.33 17.19 -5.97
N ALA A 565 0.34 17.29 -4.81
CA ALA A 565 1.76 17.60 -4.73
C ALA A 565 2.67 16.48 -5.29
N LYS A 566 2.24 15.21 -5.22
CA LYS A 566 2.96 14.10 -5.87
C LYS A 566 2.96 14.23 -7.39
N THR A 567 1.83 14.61 -7.99
CA THR A 567 1.72 14.82 -9.45
C THR A 567 2.74 15.85 -9.94
N THR A 568 2.86 16.98 -9.23
CA THR A 568 3.81 18.05 -9.53
C THR A 568 5.26 17.62 -9.29
N ASN A 569 5.54 16.89 -8.21
CA ASN A 569 6.86 16.30 -7.93
C ASN A 569 7.34 15.36 -9.04
N VAL A 570 6.48 14.45 -9.50
CA VAL A 570 6.80 13.53 -10.61
C VAL A 570 7.07 14.31 -11.90
N LEU A 571 6.26 15.32 -12.20
CA LEU A 571 6.45 16.15 -13.40
C LEU A 571 7.81 16.88 -13.37
N LEU A 572 8.20 17.46 -12.23
CA LEU A 572 9.51 18.11 -12.06
C LEU A 572 10.66 17.11 -12.22
N SER A 573 10.53 15.90 -11.66
CA SER A 573 11.54 14.84 -11.81
C SER A 573 11.74 14.44 -13.27
N VAL A 574 10.67 14.27 -14.04
CA VAL A 574 10.74 13.83 -15.44
C VAL A 574 11.22 14.93 -16.37
N ARG A 575 10.88 16.18 -16.08
CA ARG A 575 11.23 17.35 -16.93
C ARG A 575 12.60 17.93 -16.62
N SER A 576 13.20 17.59 -15.49
CA SER A 576 14.55 18.04 -15.12
C SER A 576 15.68 17.28 -15.82
N VAL A 577 15.38 16.17 -16.52
CA VAL A 577 16.37 15.32 -17.23
C VAL A 577 16.14 15.31 -18.74
N GLU A 578 17.23 15.10 -19.48
CA GLU A 578 17.22 14.95 -20.94
C GLU A 578 16.34 13.77 -21.39
N ASP A 579 15.70 13.89 -22.56
CA ASP A 579 14.76 12.89 -23.08
C ASP A 579 15.33 11.47 -23.14
N ARG A 580 16.62 11.33 -23.43
CA ARG A 580 17.32 10.04 -23.48
C ARG A 580 17.51 9.38 -22.10
N ASP A 581 17.52 10.16 -21.02
CA ASP A 581 17.83 9.65 -19.67
C ASP A 581 16.58 9.47 -18.80
N LYS A 582 15.38 9.85 -19.29
CA LYS A 582 14.12 9.83 -18.53
C LYS A 582 13.76 8.47 -17.92
N ALA A 583 13.90 7.39 -18.68
CA ALA A 583 13.58 6.05 -18.18
C ALA A 583 14.55 5.60 -17.08
N VAL A 584 15.83 5.97 -17.22
CA VAL A 584 16.89 5.67 -16.25
C VAL A 584 16.69 6.51 -14.98
N SER A 585 16.30 7.79 -15.11
CA SER A 585 16.05 8.67 -13.95
C SER A 585 14.86 8.22 -13.11
N MET A 586 13.77 7.73 -13.72
CA MET A 586 12.64 7.15 -13.00
C MET A 586 13.06 5.90 -12.20
N SER A 587 13.85 5.02 -12.82
CA SER A 587 14.36 3.81 -12.18
C SER A 587 15.34 4.14 -11.06
N PHE A 588 16.21 5.15 -11.27
CA PHE A 588 17.09 5.69 -10.25
C PHE A 588 16.31 6.24 -9.05
N GLY A 589 15.28 7.06 -9.29
CA GLY A 589 14.41 7.58 -8.24
C GLY A 589 13.75 6.48 -7.41
N MET A 590 13.19 5.45 -8.04
CA MET A 590 12.62 4.30 -7.34
C MET A 590 13.65 3.49 -6.56
N THR A 591 14.87 3.34 -7.09
CA THR A 591 15.97 2.65 -6.39
C THR A 591 16.36 3.41 -5.12
N VAL A 592 16.50 4.73 -5.21
CA VAL A 592 16.80 5.60 -4.07
C VAL A 592 15.65 5.56 -3.05
N LEU A 593 14.40 5.61 -3.49
CA LEU A 593 13.24 5.48 -2.59
C LEU A 593 13.21 4.12 -1.87
N SER A 594 13.56 3.04 -2.58
CA SER A 594 13.60 1.70 -1.97
C SER A 594 14.65 1.65 -0.86
N LEU A 595 15.86 2.12 -1.16
CA LEU A 595 16.97 2.14 -0.21
C LEU A 595 16.74 3.09 0.98
N ALA A 596 16.24 4.30 0.70
CA ALA A 596 16.16 5.38 1.68
C ALA A 596 14.84 5.42 2.44
N ALA A 597 13.75 4.85 1.93
CA ALA A 597 12.42 4.93 2.53
C ALA A 597 11.75 3.56 2.72
N PHE A 598 11.54 2.78 1.65
CA PHE A 598 10.72 1.57 1.76
C PHE A 598 11.36 0.46 2.61
N ILE A 599 12.69 0.34 2.62
CA ILE A 599 13.39 -0.60 3.48
C ILE A 599 13.40 -0.12 4.96
N PRO A 600 13.90 1.08 5.30
CA PRO A 600 14.02 1.46 6.71
C PRO A 600 12.70 1.85 7.40
N ALA A 601 11.72 2.40 6.68
CA ALA A 601 10.50 2.92 7.31
C ALA A 601 9.65 1.85 8.04
N PRO A 602 9.32 0.69 7.45
CA PRO A 602 8.57 -0.36 8.16
C PRO A 602 9.27 -0.85 9.42
N ILE A 603 10.62 -0.93 9.43
CA ILE A 603 11.40 -1.34 10.61
C ILE A 603 11.26 -0.29 11.71
N VAL A 604 11.53 0.98 11.37
CA VAL A 604 11.52 2.07 12.34
C VAL A 604 10.13 2.26 12.93
N PHE A 605 9.09 2.31 12.09
CA PHE A 605 7.72 2.51 12.59
C PHE A 605 7.13 1.25 13.23
N GLY A 606 7.54 0.05 12.81
CA GLY A 606 7.23 -1.20 13.52
C GLY A 606 7.82 -1.20 14.93
N TRP A 607 9.08 -0.79 15.07
CA TRP A 607 9.74 -0.63 16.37
C TRP A 607 9.06 0.45 17.23
N ILE A 608 8.71 1.62 16.66
CA ILE A 608 7.98 2.68 17.40
C ILE A 608 6.64 2.14 17.94
N MET A 609 5.89 1.39 17.14
CA MET A 609 4.65 0.77 17.60
C MET A 609 4.90 -0.22 18.74
N ASP A 610 5.91 -1.07 18.62
CA ASP A 610 6.22 -2.06 19.65
C ASP A 610 6.70 -1.38 20.97
N GLN A 611 7.41 -0.25 20.91
CA GLN A 611 7.81 0.53 22.09
C GLN A 611 6.63 1.08 22.89
N THR A 612 5.49 1.37 22.24
CA THR A 612 4.29 1.87 22.93
C THR A 612 3.40 0.77 23.45
N CYS A 613 3.84 -0.49 23.37
CA CYS A 613 3.08 -1.60 23.92
C CYS A 613 3.01 -1.54 25.44
N ILE A 614 1.80 -1.40 25.99
CA ILE A 614 1.53 -1.47 27.43
C ILE A 614 1.43 -2.94 27.87
N LEU A 615 0.79 -3.76 27.03
CA LEU A 615 0.50 -5.15 27.37
C LEU A 615 0.92 -6.11 26.26
N TRP A 616 2.06 -6.76 26.49
CA TRP A 616 2.58 -7.82 25.66
C TRP A 616 1.83 -9.13 25.94
N GLY A 617 1.45 -9.85 24.88
CA GLY A 617 1.10 -11.26 25.02
C GLY A 617 2.33 -12.05 25.47
N LYS A 618 2.22 -12.86 26.52
CA LYS A 618 3.32 -13.73 26.98
C LYS A 618 3.32 -15.07 26.26
N THR A 619 4.51 -15.56 25.91
CA THR A 619 4.75 -16.92 25.40
C THR A 619 5.81 -17.62 26.25
N CYS A 620 6.01 -18.93 26.10
CA CYS A 620 6.97 -19.66 26.95
C CYS A 620 8.45 -19.29 26.74
N SER A 621 8.79 -18.59 25.66
CA SER A 621 10.16 -18.19 25.31
C SER A 621 10.40 -16.67 25.39
N GLY A 622 9.34 -15.87 25.52
CA GLY A 622 9.43 -14.41 25.44
C GLY A 622 8.09 -13.71 25.18
N GLN A 623 8.16 -12.54 24.52
CA GLN A 623 7.01 -11.68 24.20
C GLN A 623 6.42 -12.01 22.82
N GLY A 624 5.10 -12.10 22.73
CA GLY A 624 4.32 -12.28 21.50
C GLY A 624 3.80 -10.96 20.93
N SER A 625 2.64 -10.96 20.24
CA SER A 625 2.02 -9.71 19.75
C SER A 625 1.53 -8.82 20.90
N CYS A 626 1.62 -7.51 20.73
CA CYS A 626 1.03 -6.57 21.67
C CYS A 626 -0.51 -6.59 21.63
N TRP A 627 -1.14 -6.60 22.80
CA TRP A 627 -2.61 -6.59 22.94
C TRP A 627 -3.17 -5.19 23.15
N VAL A 628 -2.46 -4.34 23.90
CA VAL A 628 -2.88 -2.97 24.23
C VAL A 628 -1.69 -2.04 24.07
N TYR A 629 -1.86 -1.04 23.23
CA TYR A 629 -0.89 0.01 22.97
C TYR A 629 -1.27 1.28 23.75
N ASP A 630 -0.27 2.06 24.16
CA ASP A 630 -0.45 3.42 24.65
C ASP A 630 -0.77 4.33 23.47
N ALA A 631 -2.06 4.61 23.28
CA ALA A 631 -2.55 5.47 22.21
C ALA A 631 -1.93 6.89 22.23
N ALA A 632 -1.79 7.49 23.42
CA ALA A 632 -1.23 8.83 23.56
C ALA A 632 0.26 8.90 23.16
N GLN A 633 1.06 7.96 23.67
CA GLN A 633 2.48 7.88 23.29
C GLN A 633 2.65 7.50 21.81
N LEU A 634 1.82 6.57 21.31
CA LEU A 634 1.84 6.15 19.91
C LEU A 634 1.59 7.33 18.97
N ARG A 635 0.52 8.09 19.23
CA ARG A 635 0.18 9.30 18.48
C ARG A 635 1.31 10.32 18.52
N LEU A 636 1.88 10.59 19.70
CA LEU A 636 2.99 11.54 19.83
C LEU A 636 4.22 11.11 19.03
N LEU A 637 4.67 9.86 19.17
CA LEU A 637 5.87 9.35 18.51
C LEU A 637 5.69 9.25 16.99
N LEU A 638 4.54 8.74 16.52
CA LEU A 638 4.25 8.65 15.09
C LEU A 638 4.11 10.03 14.45
N VAL A 639 3.34 10.94 15.05
CA VAL A 639 3.16 12.29 14.51
C VAL A 639 4.47 13.06 14.53
N SER A 640 5.19 13.10 15.65
CA SER A 640 6.44 13.86 15.74
C SER A 640 7.51 13.36 14.76
N SER A 641 7.69 12.05 14.64
CA SER A 641 8.62 11.45 13.68
C SER A 641 8.23 11.77 12.23
N THR A 642 6.94 11.69 11.92
CA THR A 642 6.41 12.00 10.58
C THR A 642 6.60 13.49 10.24
N VAL A 643 6.22 14.38 11.15
CA VAL A 643 6.34 15.83 10.99
C VAL A 643 7.82 16.22 10.84
N PHE A 644 8.72 15.63 11.62
CA PHE A 644 10.16 15.86 11.45
C PHE A 644 10.65 15.49 10.03
N LEU A 645 10.27 14.32 9.53
CA LEU A 645 10.67 13.86 8.19
C LEU A 645 10.03 14.67 7.06
N ILE A 646 8.78 15.09 7.22
CA ILE A 646 8.13 15.97 6.24
C ILE A 646 8.74 17.38 6.29
N ALA A 647 9.22 17.86 7.44
CA ALA A 647 10.00 19.10 7.50
C ALA A 647 11.28 18.99 6.66
N LEU A 648 12.01 17.88 6.79
CA LEU A 648 13.20 17.60 5.96
C LEU A 648 12.86 17.52 4.47
N SER A 649 11.72 16.91 4.11
CA SER A 649 11.20 16.94 2.74
C SER A 649 10.99 18.37 2.24
N ASN A 650 10.34 19.22 3.03
CA ASN A 650 10.07 20.61 2.66
C ASN A 650 11.36 21.42 2.48
N ILE A 651 12.38 21.19 3.31
CA ILE A 651 13.71 21.81 3.13
C ILE A 651 14.31 21.41 1.77
N CYS A 652 14.18 20.14 1.39
CA CYS A 652 14.61 19.68 0.08
C CYS A 652 13.75 20.28 -1.06
N ASP A 653 12.43 20.42 -0.88
CA ASP A 653 11.55 21.11 -1.85
C ASP A 653 11.91 22.60 -2.01
N VAL A 654 12.36 23.27 -0.95
CA VAL A 654 12.93 24.64 -1.03
C VAL A 654 14.20 24.65 -1.88
N ALA A 655 15.08 23.66 -1.72
CA ALA A 655 16.27 23.52 -2.56
C ALA A 655 15.89 23.26 -4.03
N VAL A 656 14.86 22.45 -4.29
CA VAL A 656 14.30 22.26 -5.64
C VAL A 656 13.82 23.59 -6.21
N TRP A 657 12.99 24.33 -5.46
CA TRP A 657 12.49 25.64 -5.88
C TRP A 657 13.60 26.65 -6.20
N TYR A 658 14.71 26.60 -5.47
CA TYR A 658 15.89 27.43 -5.73
C TYR A 658 16.64 27.04 -7.02
N HIS A 659 16.75 25.74 -7.32
CA HIS A 659 17.53 25.23 -8.46
C HIS A 659 16.74 25.09 -9.78
N VAL A 660 15.40 25.15 -9.75
CA VAL A 660 14.50 24.93 -10.90
C VAL A 660 14.46 26.10 -11.92
N LYS A 661 15.35 27.10 -11.83
CA LYS A 661 15.24 28.40 -12.53
C LYS A 661 15.12 28.34 -14.06
N ASP A 662 15.62 27.29 -14.71
CA ASP A 662 15.75 27.23 -16.18
C ASP A 662 15.04 26.03 -16.85
N ILE A 663 14.09 25.37 -16.17
CA ILE A 663 13.42 24.18 -16.71
C ILE A 663 12.17 24.57 -17.51
N GLN A 664 12.18 24.31 -18.82
CA GLN A 664 11.00 24.37 -19.66
C GLN A 664 10.13 23.11 -19.46
N ILE A 665 8.96 23.28 -18.83
CA ILE A 665 8.04 22.16 -18.55
C ILE A 665 7.11 21.86 -19.72
N PHE A 666 6.73 22.90 -20.45
CA PHE A 666 5.80 22.83 -21.57
C PHE A 666 6.49 23.33 -22.84
N ASP A 667 6.28 22.62 -23.94
CA ASP A 667 6.73 23.04 -25.25
C ASP A 667 5.96 24.32 -25.64
N GLU A 668 6.64 25.34 -26.19
CA GLU A 668 5.98 26.54 -26.73
C GLU A 668 4.98 26.11 -27.83
N ASP A 669 3.79 26.71 -27.87
CA ASP A 669 2.77 26.35 -28.85
C ASP A 669 3.34 26.56 -30.27
N VAL A 670 3.18 25.58 -31.16
CA VAL A 670 3.73 25.52 -32.55
C VAL A 670 3.48 26.80 -33.40
N GLY A 671 2.53 27.65 -32.98
CA GLY A 671 2.28 28.98 -33.55
C GLY A 671 3.36 30.03 -33.26
N GLU A 672 4.03 29.96 -32.11
CA GLU A 672 5.15 30.85 -31.74
C GLU A 672 6.46 30.43 -32.42
N ASP A 673 6.73 29.13 -32.54
CA ASP A 673 7.86 28.62 -33.32
C ASP A 673 7.78 28.99 -34.80
N ARG A 674 6.57 29.02 -35.38
CA ARG A 674 6.36 29.55 -36.73
C ARG A 674 6.55 31.07 -36.81
N LYS A 675 6.25 31.82 -35.76
CA LYS A 675 6.50 33.26 -35.70
C LYS A 675 7.99 33.58 -35.51
N LYS A 676 8.72 32.80 -34.69
CA LYS A 676 10.18 32.89 -34.52
C LYS A 676 10.90 32.49 -35.81
N LYS A 677 10.57 31.34 -36.42
CA LYS A 677 11.15 30.93 -37.71
C LYS A 677 10.85 31.91 -38.85
N LYS A 678 9.63 32.46 -38.93
CA LYS A 678 9.31 33.52 -39.91
C LYS A 678 10.06 34.83 -39.65
N LYS A 679 10.31 35.20 -38.39
CA LYS A 679 11.14 36.37 -38.05
C LYS A 679 12.62 36.14 -38.38
N GLU A 680 13.14 34.93 -38.17
CA GLU A 680 14.50 34.55 -38.54
C GLU A 680 14.69 34.45 -40.05
N GLU A 681 13.71 33.91 -40.79
CA GLU A 681 13.70 33.90 -42.26
C GLU A 681 13.55 35.31 -42.85
N GLN A 682 12.71 36.18 -42.27
CA GLN A 682 12.59 37.59 -42.68
C GLN A 682 13.86 38.40 -42.39
N ASN A 683 14.59 38.08 -41.31
CA ASN A 683 15.85 38.72 -40.99
C ASN A 683 16.99 38.23 -41.88
N LYS A 684 17.03 36.95 -42.24
CA LYS A 684 17.98 36.41 -43.24
C LYS A 684 17.74 36.98 -44.64
N HIS A 685 16.48 37.13 -45.04
CA HIS A 685 16.15 37.69 -46.35
C HIS A 685 16.43 39.20 -46.47
N LYS A 686 16.45 39.94 -45.34
CA LYS A 686 16.87 41.35 -45.27
C LYS A 686 18.39 41.54 -45.25
N SER A 687 19.16 40.56 -44.75
CA SER A 687 20.63 40.62 -44.78
C SER A 687 21.22 40.29 -46.16
N GLU A 688 20.46 39.62 -47.03
CA GLU A 688 20.93 39.16 -48.36
C GLU A 688 20.55 40.14 -49.50
N TYR A 689 19.77 41.19 -49.21
CA TYR A 689 19.35 42.20 -50.19
C TYR A 689 19.66 43.62 -49.70
N ASN A 690 20.95 43.91 -49.51
CA ASN A 690 21.42 45.28 -49.31
C ASN A 690 22.70 45.50 -50.15
N PRO A 691 22.58 45.85 -51.45
CA PRO A 691 23.74 46.22 -52.24
C PRO A 691 24.09 47.67 -51.93
N VAL A 692 25.11 47.90 -51.10
CA VAL A 692 25.74 49.23 -51.01
C VAL A 692 26.85 49.28 -52.04
N ASN A 693 26.58 50.10 -53.07
CA ASN A 693 27.50 50.52 -54.11
C ASN A 693 28.77 51.19 -53.54
N GLN A 694 29.89 50.89 -54.17
CA GLN A 694 31.15 51.62 -54.09
C GLN A 694 31.06 53.02 -54.74
N ASN A 695 31.99 53.89 -54.33
CA ASN A 695 32.51 55.11 -54.96
C ASN A 695 31.81 56.46 -54.70
N SER A 696 32.46 57.37 -53.97
CA SER A 696 33.15 58.55 -54.54
C SER A 696 33.54 59.59 -53.47
N ALA A 697 34.72 60.20 -53.69
CA ALA A 697 35.36 61.37 -53.04
C ALA A 697 36.10 61.13 -51.71
#